data_AF-H8GF35-F1
#
_entry.id   AF-H8GF35-F1
#
_cell.length_a   1.000
_cell.length_b   1.000
_cell.length_c   1.000
_cell.angle_alpha   90.00
_cell.angle_beta   90.00
_cell.angle_gamma   90.00
#
_symmetry.space_group_name_H-M   'P 1'
#
loop_
_entity.id
_entity.type
_entity.pdbx_description
1 polymer ?
#
loop_
_entity_poly.entity_id
_entity_poly.type
_entity_poly.pdbx_seq_one_letter_code
_entity_poly.pdbx_strand_id
1 'polypeptide(L)'
;MTTLREPLREENASTPAPRRARKFRPELQGLRALAAALVVVYHVWLDRISGGVDVFLFVSGFLITGQLFRASVRGRIEFRSFWGRMFKRLLPAALTVLVVTMAVSLLWLPEHRWLQAGKEIVASALFYENWQLAADSADYFAQNSSASLMQHFWSLSIQGQFYVVWPLLIGVLLLVVRWLGWNMRTTLLVVLGVLFAGSLAFSVWLTAVNQPLAYFHSGTRVWQFALGGILALTIDRIVLPRWLALVAGWLGVLGLASCGLVLQVGTMFPGYVALWPMVSAALVLLAGATGSRVGADRFLSSRPLIYLGNISYSLYLWHWPVLLFYLLVRGRTEVGLVGGAGVIGLSVVLAVLTYHLVENPVRDSRIGVNNRWGAYRFAVVVLVPVIAVAVVWQNVTLDRAEFDFRADDPQYPGAQALVTGQPVYDSTNDVVPPFAALPYEWISWKRGECTRATEQGVEVRTCTVKPLNGAEPKRRLAVVGDSHILQLMAALRPISERLDWELVVLNKPGCPLTATEVLPNNQSCVDWNRVVLPKIIDMQPDAVVTMATRDVRVGLAERTPEGYVRQWQRLHEAGIPVVAIRDNPRFDFEPSGCAQIHGLTSEKCGHPRAEMYHAVPPYESMPAPSSTSFVDLSDYYCTATQCPPVMGNVLVYMDDNHVTETYLNTLSPILQEKMLAQLGWEDTASKPQ
;
A
#
# COMPACT_ATOMS: atom_id res chain seq x y z
N MET A 1 82.84 -39.80 49.23
CA MET A 1 82.03 -38.63 49.63
C MET A 1 80.84 -38.52 48.68
N THR A 2 79.68 -39.03 49.12
CA THR A 2 78.38 -38.32 49.20
C THR A 2 78.28 -36.99 48.43
N THR A 3 77.26 -36.68 47.60
CA THR A 3 75.81 -36.86 47.78
C THR A 3 75.01 -36.87 46.46
N LEU A 4 73.89 -37.59 46.47
CA LEU A 4 72.78 -37.60 45.52
C LEU A 4 71.94 -36.30 45.55
N ARG A 5 71.34 -35.90 44.42
CA ARG A 5 69.92 -35.45 44.29
C ARG A 5 69.51 -35.24 42.82
N GLU A 6 68.38 -35.84 42.45
CA GLU A 6 67.68 -35.78 41.15
C GLU A 6 67.10 -34.39 40.83
N PRO A 7 66.86 -34.07 39.54
CA PRO A 7 66.11 -32.89 39.13
C PRO A 7 64.60 -33.17 39.05
N LEU A 8 63.80 -32.35 39.73
CA LEU A 8 62.33 -32.33 39.62
C LEU A 8 61.92 -31.86 38.22
N ARG A 9 61.12 -32.69 37.53
CA ARG A 9 60.33 -32.33 36.36
C ARG A 9 59.13 -31.49 36.79
N GLU A 10 59.05 -30.23 36.37
CA GLU A 10 57.78 -29.51 36.29
C GLU A 10 57.19 -29.67 34.89
N GLU A 11 56.20 -30.54 34.83
CA GLU A 11 55.27 -30.69 33.73
C GLU A 11 54.21 -29.57 33.88
N ASN A 12 54.19 -28.60 32.97
CA ASN A 12 53.02 -27.71 32.82
C ASN A 12 52.65 -27.61 31.35
N ALA A 13 51.78 -28.54 30.96
CA ALA A 13 51.09 -28.59 29.69
C ALA A 13 50.25 -27.32 29.49
N SER A 14 50.69 -26.47 28.56
CA SER A 14 49.83 -25.44 27.98
C SER A 14 48.78 -26.11 27.10
N THR A 15 47.62 -26.42 27.68
CA THR A 15 46.48 -26.91 26.91
C THR A 15 45.97 -25.75 26.03
N PRO A 16 45.97 -25.86 24.69
CA PRO A 16 45.35 -24.83 23.86
C PRO A 16 43.84 -24.86 24.13
N ALA A 17 43.30 -23.75 24.65
CA ALA A 17 41.87 -23.59 24.85
C ALA A 17 41.14 -23.96 23.55
N PRO A 18 40.09 -24.81 23.59
CA PRO A 18 39.40 -25.23 22.38
C PRO A 18 38.81 -23.99 21.72
N ARG A 19 39.31 -23.64 20.53
CA ARG A 19 38.62 -22.73 19.61
C ARG A 19 37.22 -23.31 19.41
N ARG A 20 36.21 -22.78 20.10
CA ARG A 20 34.79 -23.10 19.85
C ARG A 20 34.55 -22.88 18.35
N ALA A 21 34.49 -23.96 17.59
CA ALA A 21 34.25 -23.91 16.16
C ALA A 21 32.93 -23.15 15.91
N ARG A 22 32.88 -22.32 14.87
CA ARG A 22 31.63 -21.72 14.40
C ARG A 22 30.67 -22.86 14.03
N LYS A 23 29.76 -23.22 14.93
CA LYS A 23 28.75 -24.25 14.66
C LYS A 23 27.71 -23.65 13.71
N PHE A 24 27.73 -24.09 12.45
CA PHE A 24 26.68 -23.78 11.48
C PHE A 24 25.35 -24.32 12.01
N ARG A 25 24.30 -23.49 11.95
CA ARG A 25 22.95 -23.81 12.41
C ARG A 25 22.02 -24.00 11.19
N PRO A 26 21.96 -25.21 10.60
CA PRO A 26 21.17 -25.47 9.40
C PRO A 26 19.67 -25.20 9.59
N GLU A 27 19.16 -25.33 10.82
CA GLU A 27 17.77 -25.04 11.19
C GLU A 27 17.34 -23.60 10.88
N LEU A 28 18.26 -22.64 10.87
CA LEU A 28 17.98 -21.25 10.47
C LEU A 28 17.64 -21.14 8.97
N GLN A 29 18.27 -21.96 8.12
CA GLN A 29 17.93 -21.98 6.69
C GLN A 29 16.56 -22.63 6.47
N GLY A 30 16.26 -23.71 7.20
CA GLY A 30 14.93 -24.31 7.17
C GLY A 30 13.82 -23.37 7.62
N LEU A 31 14.05 -22.60 8.69
CA LEU A 31 13.08 -21.60 9.16
C LEU A 31 12.85 -20.50 8.11
N ARG A 32 13.91 -20.01 7.46
CA ARG A 32 13.80 -19.05 6.35
C ARG A 32 13.05 -19.64 5.15
N ALA A 33 13.30 -20.92 4.84
CA ALA A 33 12.59 -21.62 3.78
C ALA A 33 11.10 -21.74 4.05
N LEU A 34 10.73 -22.14 5.27
CA LEU A 34 9.33 -22.23 5.69
C LEU A 34 8.65 -20.86 5.64
N ALA A 35 9.31 -19.81 6.16
CA ALA A 35 8.80 -18.45 6.12
C ALA A 35 8.58 -17.95 4.69
N ALA A 36 9.55 -18.14 3.78
CA ALA A 36 9.39 -17.76 2.37
C ALA A 36 8.28 -18.55 1.67
N ALA A 37 8.22 -19.87 1.87
CA ALA A 37 7.19 -20.71 1.28
C ALA A 37 5.78 -20.27 1.72
N LEU A 38 5.62 -19.97 3.02
CA LEU A 38 4.36 -19.46 3.55
C LEU A 38 4.01 -18.09 2.95
N VAL A 39 4.95 -17.16 2.81
CA VAL A 39 4.68 -15.88 2.12
C VAL A 39 4.16 -16.11 0.71
N VAL A 40 4.85 -16.93 -0.09
CA VAL A 40 4.49 -17.20 -1.49
C VAL A 40 3.11 -17.85 -1.60
N VAL A 41 2.87 -18.92 -0.84
CA VAL A 41 1.59 -19.66 -0.87
C VAL A 41 0.42 -18.76 -0.49
N TYR A 42 0.60 -17.93 0.52
CA TYR A 42 -0.47 -17.07 1.01
C TYR A 42 -0.80 -15.92 0.06
N HIS A 43 0.21 -15.31 -0.56
CA HIS A 43 -0.02 -14.28 -1.58
C HIS A 43 -0.68 -14.87 -2.83
N VAL A 44 -0.30 -16.08 -3.25
CA VAL A 44 -0.79 -16.66 -4.52
C VAL A 44 -2.21 -17.26 -4.41
N TRP A 45 -2.56 -17.90 -3.29
CA TRP A 45 -3.81 -18.66 -3.19
C TRP A 45 -4.78 -18.20 -2.10
N LEU A 46 -4.30 -17.50 -1.07
CA LEU A 46 -5.13 -17.20 0.10
C LEU A 46 -5.45 -15.72 0.25
N ASP A 47 -4.87 -14.86 -0.59
CA ASP A 47 -4.93 -13.39 -0.51
C ASP A 47 -4.80 -12.88 0.93
N ARG A 48 -3.81 -13.42 1.64
CA ARG A 48 -3.61 -13.22 3.07
C ARG A 48 -2.14 -13.03 3.37
N ILE A 49 -1.85 -12.55 4.57
CA ILE A 49 -0.48 -12.38 5.08
C ILE A 49 -0.19 -13.55 6.03
N SER A 50 0.94 -14.23 5.81
CA SER A 50 1.30 -15.43 6.58
C SER A 50 2.04 -15.17 7.88
N GLY A 51 2.58 -13.96 8.08
CA GLY A 51 3.53 -13.62 9.15
C GLY A 51 4.98 -14.04 8.87
N GLY A 52 5.26 -14.64 7.70
CA GLY A 52 6.61 -15.09 7.34
C GLY A 52 7.63 -13.94 7.18
N VAL A 53 7.19 -12.78 6.71
CA VAL A 53 8.04 -11.56 6.62
C VAL A 53 8.57 -11.15 7.99
N ASP A 54 7.72 -11.16 9.01
CA ASP A 54 8.12 -10.80 10.37
C ASP A 54 9.24 -11.73 10.86
N VAL A 55 9.19 -13.03 10.48
CA VAL A 55 10.23 -14.01 10.85
C VAL A 55 11.57 -13.63 10.23
N PHE A 56 11.60 -13.07 9.01
CA PHE A 56 12.84 -12.55 8.41
C PHE A 56 13.42 -11.35 9.17
N LEU A 57 12.57 -10.45 9.67
CA LEU A 57 12.99 -9.31 10.49
C LEU A 57 13.57 -9.80 11.83
N PHE A 58 12.87 -10.72 12.50
CA PHE A 58 13.34 -11.38 13.71
C PHE A 58 14.67 -12.11 13.55
N VAL A 59 14.79 -12.97 12.52
CA VAL A 59 16.04 -13.72 12.24
C VAL A 59 17.19 -12.77 11.90
N SER A 60 16.91 -11.65 11.23
CA SER A 60 17.92 -10.60 10.97
C SER A 60 18.40 -9.94 12.26
N GLY A 61 17.46 -9.61 13.16
CA GLY A 61 17.78 -9.14 14.51
C GLY A 61 18.68 -10.10 15.27
N PHE A 62 18.35 -11.40 15.24
CA PHE A 62 19.13 -12.45 15.89
C PHE A 62 20.56 -12.56 15.34
N LEU A 63 20.72 -12.67 14.02
CA LEU A 63 22.01 -12.87 13.38
C LEU A 63 22.94 -11.65 13.52
N ILE A 64 22.42 -10.46 13.18
CA ILE A 64 23.22 -9.24 13.13
C ILE A 64 23.58 -8.76 14.53
N THR A 65 22.65 -8.77 15.49
CA THR A 65 22.95 -8.42 16.89
C THR A 65 24.01 -9.35 17.47
N GLY A 66 23.86 -10.66 17.28
CA GLY A 66 24.85 -11.64 17.76
C GLY A 66 26.23 -11.44 17.11
N GLN A 67 26.28 -11.12 15.81
CA GLN A 67 27.54 -10.84 15.12
C GLN A 67 28.21 -9.57 15.65
N LEU A 68 27.47 -8.47 15.79
CA LEU A 68 27.96 -7.17 16.25
C LEU A 68 28.37 -7.22 17.72
N PHE A 69 27.60 -7.89 18.59
CA PHE A 69 27.97 -8.10 19.99
C PHE A 69 29.29 -8.89 20.11
N ARG A 70 29.46 -9.96 19.35
CA ARG A 70 30.75 -10.70 19.35
C ARG A 70 31.91 -9.84 18.84
N ALA A 71 31.67 -8.93 17.89
CA ALA A 71 32.69 -8.00 17.41
C ALA A 71 33.01 -6.92 18.44
N SER A 72 32.01 -6.40 19.15
CA SER A 72 32.17 -5.40 20.20
C SER A 72 32.97 -5.94 21.39
N VAL A 73 32.74 -7.20 21.80
CA VAL A 73 33.52 -7.90 22.83
C VAL A 73 34.99 -8.09 22.40
N ARG A 74 35.26 -8.30 21.10
CA ARG A 74 36.64 -8.32 20.55
C ARG A 74 37.25 -6.93 20.37
N GLY A 75 36.48 -5.88 20.65
CA GLY A 75 36.97 -4.52 20.79
C GLY A 75 36.87 -3.63 19.55
N ARG A 76 36.49 -4.14 18.37
CA ARG A 76 36.34 -3.31 17.16
C ARG A 76 35.19 -3.81 16.28
N ILE A 77 34.38 -2.86 15.79
CA ILE A 77 33.33 -3.11 14.79
C ILE A 77 33.80 -2.53 13.45
N GLU A 78 33.93 -3.39 12.45
CA GLU A 78 34.33 -2.98 11.10
C GLU A 78 33.11 -2.62 10.24
N PHE A 79 32.63 -1.39 10.36
CA PHE A 79 31.46 -0.89 9.64
C PHE A 79 31.59 -1.04 8.11
N ARG A 80 32.76 -0.68 7.57
CA ARG A 80 32.99 -0.69 6.13
C ARG A 80 32.90 -2.10 5.54
N SER A 81 33.61 -3.05 6.16
CA SER A 81 33.55 -4.47 5.79
C SER A 81 32.15 -5.05 5.96
N PHE A 82 31.43 -4.60 6.99
CA PHE A 82 30.05 -5.02 7.24
C PHE A 82 29.10 -4.57 6.13
N TRP A 83 29.03 -3.27 5.83
CA TRP A 83 28.16 -2.74 4.78
C TRP A 83 28.57 -3.19 3.38
N GLY A 84 29.87 -3.29 3.09
CA GLY A 84 30.35 -3.81 1.82
C GLY A 84 29.87 -5.24 1.54
N ARG A 85 29.82 -6.11 2.56
CA ARG A 85 29.24 -7.47 2.44
C ARG A 85 27.72 -7.44 2.25
N MET A 86 27.02 -6.50 2.88
CA MET A 86 25.57 -6.35 2.70
C MET A 86 25.23 -5.90 1.29
N PHE A 87 25.94 -4.90 0.75
CA PHE A 87 25.74 -4.45 -0.64
C PHE A 87 25.94 -5.57 -1.65
N LYS A 88 27.02 -6.35 -1.54
CA LYS A 88 27.28 -7.50 -2.43
C LYS A 88 26.24 -8.62 -2.30
N ARG A 89 25.53 -8.69 -1.17
CA ARG A 89 24.55 -9.73 -0.90
C ARG A 89 23.14 -9.35 -1.36
N LEU A 90 22.75 -8.09 -1.17
CA LEU A 90 21.36 -7.65 -1.37
C LEU A 90 21.16 -6.99 -2.74
N LEU A 91 22.01 -6.01 -3.09
CA LEU A 91 21.78 -5.17 -4.28
C LEU A 91 21.70 -5.96 -5.60
N PRO A 92 22.57 -6.95 -5.90
CA PRO A 92 22.56 -7.59 -7.21
C PRO A 92 21.21 -8.22 -7.57
N ALA A 93 20.64 -9.02 -6.67
CA ALA A 93 19.36 -9.69 -6.93
C ALA A 93 18.20 -8.69 -6.89
N ALA A 94 18.18 -7.76 -5.93
CA ALA A 94 17.16 -6.71 -5.84
C ALA A 94 17.09 -5.86 -7.12
N LEU A 95 18.24 -5.34 -7.57
CA LEU A 95 18.31 -4.50 -8.77
C LEU A 95 18.00 -5.29 -10.05
N THR A 96 18.37 -6.58 -10.11
CA THR A 96 17.98 -7.45 -11.24
C THR A 96 16.48 -7.54 -11.36
N VAL A 97 15.78 -7.81 -10.25
CA VAL A 97 14.32 -7.88 -10.24
C VAL A 97 13.72 -6.52 -10.58
N LEU A 98 14.22 -5.42 -10.02
CA LEU A 98 13.72 -4.08 -10.35
C LEU A 98 13.88 -3.74 -11.83
N VAL A 99 15.03 -4.04 -12.45
CA VAL A 99 15.26 -3.80 -13.88
C VAL A 99 14.31 -4.62 -14.75
N VAL A 100 14.15 -5.91 -14.44
CA VAL A 100 13.26 -6.77 -15.22
C VAL A 100 11.80 -6.37 -15.03
N THR A 101 11.37 -6.10 -13.80
CA THR A 101 10.01 -5.60 -13.53
C THR A 101 9.77 -4.29 -14.25
N MET A 102 10.72 -3.33 -14.24
CA MET A 102 10.62 -2.08 -15.00
C MET A 102 10.48 -2.32 -16.50
N ALA A 103 11.29 -3.22 -17.08
CA ALA A 103 11.23 -3.55 -18.50
C ALA A 103 9.88 -4.20 -18.89
N VAL A 104 9.36 -5.09 -18.05
CA VAL A 104 8.04 -5.72 -18.28
C VAL A 104 6.91 -4.71 -18.07
N SER A 105 7.03 -3.79 -17.10
CA SER A 105 6.06 -2.72 -16.89
C SER A 105 5.92 -1.83 -18.11
N LEU A 106 7.02 -1.46 -18.77
CA LEU A 106 6.97 -0.68 -20.02
C LEU A 106 6.18 -1.36 -21.15
N LEU A 107 6.04 -2.69 -21.11
CA LEU A 107 5.33 -3.46 -22.13
C LEU A 107 3.86 -3.73 -21.78
N TRP A 108 3.56 -3.99 -20.49
CA TRP A 108 2.27 -4.51 -20.07
C TRP A 108 1.52 -3.63 -19.07
N LEU A 109 2.20 -2.72 -18.38
CA LEU A 109 1.55 -1.85 -17.41
C LEU A 109 0.87 -0.69 -18.14
N PRO A 110 -0.40 -0.36 -17.83
CA PRO A 110 -1.05 0.85 -18.34
C PRO A 110 -0.29 2.13 -17.98
N GLU A 111 -0.38 3.15 -18.84
CA GLU A 111 0.41 4.39 -18.71
C GLU A 111 0.09 5.17 -17.44
N HIS A 112 -1.16 5.16 -17.00
CA HIS A 112 -1.57 5.81 -15.76
C HIS A 112 -0.83 5.26 -14.52
N ARG A 113 -0.25 4.05 -14.58
CA ARG A 113 0.50 3.47 -13.45
C ARG A 113 2.01 3.64 -13.56
N TRP A 114 2.51 4.20 -14.66
CA TRP A 114 3.96 4.29 -14.92
C TRP A 114 4.68 5.18 -13.93
N LEU A 115 4.08 6.32 -13.56
CA LEU A 115 4.72 7.24 -12.63
C LEU A 115 4.84 6.63 -11.23
N GLN A 116 3.79 5.96 -10.75
CA GLN A 116 3.81 5.24 -9.48
C GLN A 116 4.90 4.16 -9.51
N ALA A 117 4.91 3.30 -10.54
CA ALA A 117 5.92 2.26 -10.68
C ALA A 117 7.35 2.84 -10.72
N GLY A 118 7.56 3.96 -11.42
CA GLY A 118 8.83 4.66 -11.48
C GLY A 118 9.28 5.17 -10.11
N LYS A 119 8.39 5.79 -9.32
CA LYS A 119 8.66 6.27 -7.96
C LYS A 119 9.01 5.11 -7.02
N GLU A 120 8.23 4.04 -7.07
CA GLU A 120 8.44 2.84 -6.25
C GLU A 120 9.72 2.08 -6.62
N ILE A 121 10.14 2.07 -7.89
CA ILE A 121 11.47 1.51 -8.27
C ILE A 121 12.59 2.30 -7.61
N VAL A 122 12.54 3.63 -7.66
CA VAL A 122 13.54 4.49 -7.00
C VAL A 122 13.51 4.26 -5.48
N ALA A 123 12.32 4.19 -4.90
CA ALA A 123 12.13 3.95 -3.47
C ALA A 123 12.63 2.59 -3.01
N SER A 124 12.33 1.54 -3.77
CA SER A 124 12.83 0.18 -3.57
C SER A 124 14.35 0.09 -3.72
N ALA A 125 14.93 0.73 -4.73
CA ALA A 125 16.38 0.75 -4.96
C ALA A 125 17.15 1.44 -3.83
N LEU A 126 16.54 2.47 -3.22
CA LEU A 126 17.10 3.24 -2.12
C LEU A 126 16.69 2.72 -0.72
N PHE A 127 15.95 1.62 -0.65
CA PHE A 127 15.43 1.04 0.61
C PHE A 127 14.55 2.00 1.43
N TYR A 128 13.74 2.83 0.76
CA TYR A 128 12.71 3.68 1.38
C TYR A 128 11.28 3.34 0.96
N GLU A 129 11.05 2.27 0.19
CA GLU A 129 9.72 1.86 -0.32
C GLU A 129 8.62 1.86 0.74
N ASN A 130 8.93 1.44 1.97
CA ASN A 130 7.95 1.44 3.04
C ASN A 130 7.42 2.85 3.39
N TRP A 131 8.23 3.90 3.21
CA TRP A 131 7.78 5.28 3.40
C TRP A 131 7.05 5.83 2.17
N GLN A 132 7.43 5.39 0.97
CA GLN A 132 6.67 5.69 -0.26
C GLN A 132 5.25 5.14 -0.12
N LEU A 133 5.11 3.85 0.18
CA LEU A 133 3.81 3.20 0.40
C LEU A 133 3.07 3.75 1.62
N ALA A 134 3.77 4.21 2.66
CA ALA A 134 3.11 4.89 3.78
C ALA A 134 2.49 6.23 3.34
N ALA A 135 3.20 7.01 2.52
CA ALA A 135 2.68 8.26 1.96
C ALA A 135 1.51 7.99 1.01
N ASP A 136 1.66 7.00 0.13
CA ASP A 136 0.60 6.57 -0.79
C ASP A 136 -0.60 6.01 -0.03
N SER A 137 -0.39 5.31 1.09
CA SER A 137 -1.50 4.86 1.95
C SER A 137 -2.19 5.99 2.73
N ALA A 138 -1.56 7.16 2.86
CA ALA A 138 -2.19 8.34 3.45
C ALA A 138 -2.94 9.17 2.39
N ASP A 139 -2.56 9.01 1.12
CA ASP A 139 -3.20 9.63 -0.02
C ASP A 139 -4.34 8.75 -0.54
N TYR A 140 -5.58 9.19 -0.34
CA TYR A 140 -6.78 8.42 -0.67
C TYR A 140 -6.80 7.96 -2.14
N PHE A 141 -6.25 8.73 -3.07
CA PHE A 141 -6.24 8.37 -4.50
C PHE A 141 -5.28 7.23 -4.82
N ALA A 142 -4.16 7.14 -4.09
CA ALA A 142 -3.27 5.99 -4.23
C ALA A 142 -3.83 4.72 -3.54
N GLN A 143 -4.81 4.85 -2.63
CA GLN A 143 -5.48 3.69 -2.01
C GLN A 143 -6.43 2.95 -2.96
N ASN A 144 -7.04 3.63 -3.94
CA ASN A 144 -7.90 3.00 -4.95
C ASN A 144 -7.10 2.43 -6.13
N SER A 145 -5.78 2.64 -6.18
CA SER A 145 -4.92 2.04 -7.19
C SER A 145 -4.79 0.54 -6.98
N SER A 146 -4.87 -0.23 -8.06
CA SER A 146 -4.56 -1.66 -8.06
C SER A 146 -3.18 -1.95 -7.42
N ALA A 147 -3.02 -3.12 -6.79
CA ALA A 147 -1.85 -3.45 -5.97
C ALA A 147 -0.51 -3.09 -6.63
N SER A 148 0.39 -2.45 -5.87
CA SER A 148 1.70 -2.00 -6.33
C SER A 148 2.59 -3.18 -6.75
N LEU A 149 3.26 -3.06 -7.90
CA LEU A 149 4.22 -4.07 -8.41
C LEU A 149 5.46 -4.22 -7.53
N MET A 150 5.80 -3.18 -6.75
CA MET A 150 6.98 -3.14 -5.91
C MET A 150 6.64 -3.28 -4.43
N GLN A 151 5.35 -3.40 -4.08
CA GLN A 151 4.86 -3.37 -2.70
C GLN A 151 5.69 -4.24 -1.75
N HIS A 152 5.97 -5.48 -2.11
CA HIS A 152 6.76 -6.42 -1.30
C HIS A 152 8.17 -5.92 -0.89
N PHE A 153 8.73 -4.89 -1.54
CA PHE A 153 9.99 -4.25 -1.13
C PHE A 153 9.87 -3.42 0.16
N TRP A 154 8.67 -3.17 0.69
CA TRP A 154 8.48 -2.46 1.96
C TRP A 154 9.28 -3.11 3.10
N SER A 155 9.23 -4.44 3.22
CA SER A 155 9.88 -5.16 4.31
C SER A 155 11.39 -5.21 4.12
N LEU A 156 11.83 -5.30 2.86
CA LEU A 156 13.23 -5.24 2.49
C LEU A 156 13.81 -3.85 2.80
N SER A 157 13.06 -2.77 2.54
CA SER A 157 13.42 -1.39 2.87
C SER A 157 13.66 -1.20 4.36
N ILE A 158 12.73 -1.67 5.20
CA ILE A 158 12.90 -1.67 6.66
C ILE A 158 14.14 -2.49 7.07
N GLN A 159 14.37 -3.65 6.46
CA GLN A 159 15.56 -4.46 6.72
C GLN A 159 16.86 -3.77 6.30
N GLY A 160 16.85 -3.05 5.16
CA GLY A 160 17.98 -2.23 4.70
C GLY A 160 18.29 -1.09 5.66
N GLN A 161 17.27 -0.36 6.12
CA GLN A 161 17.40 0.68 7.15
C GLN A 161 17.98 0.11 8.45
N PHE A 162 17.49 -1.06 8.88
CA PHE A 162 18.05 -1.78 10.02
C PHE A 162 19.54 -2.10 9.84
N TYR A 163 19.98 -2.54 8.66
CA TYR A 163 21.40 -2.82 8.41
C TYR A 163 22.30 -1.57 8.44
N VAL A 164 21.74 -0.36 8.32
CA VAL A 164 22.48 0.89 8.52
C VAL A 164 22.45 1.32 9.99
N VAL A 165 21.26 1.40 10.58
CA VAL A 165 21.04 1.96 11.93
C VAL A 165 21.61 1.05 13.03
N TRP A 166 21.45 -0.28 12.91
CA TRP A 166 21.79 -1.20 14.01
C TRP A 166 23.29 -1.29 14.32
N PRO A 167 24.19 -1.38 13.33
CA PRO A 167 25.63 -1.26 13.58
C PRO A 167 25.99 0.04 14.27
N LEU A 168 25.43 1.17 13.83
CA LEU A 168 25.69 2.49 14.40
C LEU A 168 25.25 2.56 15.87
N LEU A 169 24.03 2.09 16.16
CA LEU A 169 23.52 1.98 17.52
C LEU A 169 24.48 1.18 18.42
N ILE A 170 24.85 -0.03 18.01
CA ILE A 170 25.76 -0.88 18.81
C ILE A 170 27.16 -0.25 18.91
N GLY A 171 27.61 0.47 17.88
CA GLY A 171 28.85 1.24 17.89
C GLY A 171 28.86 2.35 18.94
N VAL A 172 27.80 3.17 18.97
CA VAL A 172 27.61 4.22 19.98
C VAL A 172 27.54 3.60 21.37
N LEU A 173 26.78 2.53 21.56
CA LEU A 173 26.72 1.83 22.85
C LEU A 173 28.09 1.31 23.28
N LEU A 174 28.90 0.77 22.36
CA LEU A 174 30.26 0.34 22.67
C LEU A 174 31.13 1.51 23.16
N LEU A 175 30.98 2.71 22.59
CA LEU A 175 31.70 3.91 23.05
C LEU A 175 31.24 4.33 24.45
N VAL A 176 29.92 4.41 24.68
CA VAL A 176 29.33 4.78 25.98
C VAL A 176 29.73 3.79 27.07
N VAL A 177 29.63 2.49 26.79
CA VAL A 177 29.98 1.42 27.72
C VAL A 177 31.46 1.49 28.10
N ARG A 178 32.34 1.81 27.15
CA ARG A 178 33.77 2.01 27.43
C ARG A 178 34.04 3.25 28.26
N TRP A 179 33.33 4.33 27.97
CA TRP A 179 33.50 5.59 28.69
C TRP A 179 33.00 5.50 30.14
N LEU A 180 31.89 4.79 30.38
CA LEU A 180 31.27 4.66 31.70
C LEU A 180 31.69 3.39 32.47
N GLY A 181 32.51 2.53 31.87
CA GLY A 181 32.95 1.26 32.48
C GLY A 181 31.81 0.23 32.66
N TRP A 182 30.73 0.32 31.88
CA TRP A 182 29.56 -0.55 32.01
C TRP A 182 29.77 -1.93 31.38
N ASN A 183 28.82 -2.86 31.60
CA ASN A 183 28.82 -4.16 30.94
C ASN A 183 28.06 -4.10 29.60
N MET A 184 28.77 -4.33 28.48
CA MET A 184 28.19 -4.28 27.13
C MET A 184 26.95 -5.16 26.95
N ARG A 185 26.94 -6.37 27.54
CA ARG A 185 25.81 -7.30 27.39
C ARG A 185 24.58 -6.78 28.12
N THR A 186 24.74 -6.30 29.36
CA THR A 186 23.65 -5.75 30.16
C THR A 186 23.11 -4.47 29.51
N THR A 187 23.97 -3.54 29.12
CA THR A 187 23.56 -2.29 28.45
C THR A 187 22.80 -2.59 27.16
N LEU A 188 23.30 -3.51 26.33
CA LEU A 188 22.62 -3.87 25.08
C LEU A 188 21.27 -4.54 25.35
N LEU A 189 21.16 -5.44 26.34
CA LEU A 189 19.88 -6.05 26.72
C LEU A 189 18.85 -5.01 27.19
N VAL A 190 19.27 -4.03 28.00
CA VAL A 190 18.39 -2.95 28.47
C VAL A 190 17.90 -2.12 27.28
N VAL A 191 18.80 -1.68 26.40
CA VAL A 191 18.43 -0.88 25.22
C VAL A 191 17.49 -1.65 24.29
N LEU A 192 17.79 -2.94 24.03
CA LEU A 192 16.91 -3.78 23.22
C LEU A 192 15.55 -4.01 23.89
N GLY A 193 15.50 -4.13 25.22
CA GLY A 193 14.26 -4.24 25.97
C GLY A 193 13.40 -2.97 25.87
N VAL A 194 14.02 -1.78 25.97
CA VAL A 194 13.35 -0.49 25.78
C VAL A 194 12.83 -0.37 24.34
N LEU A 195 13.65 -0.69 23.34
CA LEU A 195 13.25 -0.67 21.93
C LEU A 195 12.11 -1.66 21.66
N PHE A 196 12.16 -2.85 22.23
CA PHE A 196 11.10 -3.86 22.11
C PHE A 196 9.78 -3.33 22.68
N ALA A 197 9.79 -2.87 23.94
CA ALA A 197 8.57 -2.40 24.60
C ALA A 197 8.01 -1.14 23.94
N GLY A 198 8.85 -0.15 23.64
CA GLY A 198 8.44 1.10 23.02
C GLY A 198 7.90 0.91 21.60
N SER A 199 8.60 0.13 20.77
CA SER A 199 8.15 -0.14 19.39
C SER A 199 6.90 -1.03 19.35
N LEU A 200 6.76 -2.01 20.25
CA LEU A 200 5.55 -2.83 20.34
C LEU A 200 4.35 -2.00 20.80
N ALA A 201 4.50 -1.16 21.82
CA ALA A 201 3.45 -0.27 22.29
C ALA A 201 3.02 0.72 21.19
N PHE A 202 3.99 1.31 20.49
CA PHE A 202 3.72 2.18 19.35
C PHE A 202 3.03 1.43 18.19
N SER A 203 3.42 0.19 17.92
CA SER A 203 2.76 -0.68 16.93
C SER A 203 1.29 -0.91 17.27
N VAL A 204 0.98 -1.30 18.52
CA VAL A 204 -0.39 -1.54 18.96
C VAL A 204 -1.24 -0.27 18.89
N TRP A 205 -0.71 0.85 19.38
CA TRP A 205 -1.40 2.14 19.33
C TRP A 205 -1.65 2.61 17.89
N LEU A 206 -0.63 2.64 17.04
CA LEU A 206 -0.78 3.14 15.67
C LEU A 206 -1.65 2.21 14.83
N THR A 207 -1.63 0.90 15.06
CA THR A 207 -2.53 -0.05 14.38
C THR A 207 -4.00 0.27 14.69
N ALA A 208 -4.31 0.68 15.93
CA ALA A 208 -5.67 1.05 16.32
C ALA A 208 -6.10 2.41 15.73
N VAL A 209 -5.16 3.33 15.50
CA VAL A 209 -5.43 4.69 15.00
C VAL A 209 -5.46 4.75 13.47
N ASN A 210 -4.47 4.14 12.83
CA ASN A 210 -4.28 4.12 11.38
C ASN A 210 -3.48 2.86 10.98
N GLN A 211 -4.20 1.76 10.73
CA GLN A 211 -3.60 0.47 10.41
C GLN A 211 -2.73 0.48 9.13
N PRO A 212 -3.14 1.11 8.00
CA PRO A 212 -2.31 1.18 6.80
C PRO A 212 -0.96 1.85 7.05
N LEU A 213 -0.95 3.00 7.74
CA LEU A 213 0.29 3.67 8.13
C LEU A 213 1.11 2.79 9.07
N ALA A 214 0.47 2.19 10.09
CA ALA A 214 1.13 1.30 11.03
C ALA A 214 1.84 0.13 10.33
N TYR A 215 1.25 -0.39 9.25
CA TYR A 215 1.78 -1.53 8.51
C TYR A 215 3.14 -1.23 7.88
N PHE A 216 3.32 -0.07 7.26
CA PHE A 216 4.55 0.30 6.55
C PHE A 216 5.56 1.11 7.39
N HIS A 217 5.14 1.66 8.53
CA HIS A 217 5.99 2.52 9.35
C HIS A 217 7.15 1.75 10.02
N SER A 218 8.41 2.17 9.81
CA SER A 218 9.58 1.46 10.36
C SER A 218 9.54 1.31 11.89
N GLY A 219 9.07 2.35 12.59
CA GLY A 219 8.95 2.39 14.06
C GLY A 219 8.02 1.34 14.68
N THR A 220 7.02 0.83 13.95
CA THR A 220 6.12 -0.24 14.44
C THR A 220 6.72 -1.63 14.26
N ARG A 221 7.86 -1.74 13.57
CA ARG A 221 8.53 -3.01 13.23
C ARG A 221 9.85 -3.24 13.98
N VAL A 222 10.42 -2.20 14.60
CA VAL A 222 11.71 -2.29 15.32
C VAL A 222 11.71 -3.39 16.39
N TRP A 223 10.59 -3.59 17.08
CA TRP A 223 10.47 -4.59 18.15
C TRP A 223 10.79 -6.02 17.69
N GLN A 224 10.56 -6.35 16.41
CA GLN A 224 10.82 -7.69 15.85
C GLN A 224 12.34 -7.96 15.79
N PHE A 225 13.11 -6.98 15.32
CA PHE A 225 14.57 -7.05 15.35
C PHE A 225 15.11 -7.05 16.78
N ALA A 226 14.53 -6.24 17.67
CA ALA A 226 14.92 -6.16 19.06
C ALA A 226 14.71 -7.50 19.78
N LEU A 227 13.57 -8.16 19.58
CA LEU A 227 13.27 -9.47 20.13
C LEU A 227 14.25 -10.54 19.64
N GLY A 228 14.57 -10.55 18.34
CA GLY A 228 15.60 -11.42 17.78
C GLY A 228 16.97 -11.17 18.40
N GLY A 229 17.33 -9.88 18.59
CA GLY A 229 18.57 -9.47 19.25
C GLY A 229 18.65 -9.89 20.72
N ILE A 230 17.56 -9.74 21.48
CA ILE A 230 17.45 -10.23 22.86
C ILE A 230 17.70 -11.73 22.88
N LEU A 231 17.01 -12.49 22.03
CA LEU A 231 17.20 -13.94 21.96
C LEU A 231 18.65 -14.29 21.62
N ALA A 232 19.29 -13.59 20.69
CA ALA A 232 20.71 -13.84 20.36
C ALA A 232 21.66 -13.66 21.54
N LEU A 233 21.32 -12.78 22.49
CA LEU A 233 22.11 -12.52 23.69
C LEU A 233 21.73 -13.43 24.86
N THR A 234 20.57 -14.08 24.85
CA THR A 234 20.08 -14.90 25.97
C THR A 234 20.03 -16.39 25.65
N ILE A 235 20.03 -16.79 24.38
CA ILE A 235 19.84 -18.19 23.92
C ILE A 235 20.81 -19.16 24.59
N ASP A 236 22.08 -18.79 24.77
CA ASP A 236 23.09 -19.65 25.38
C ASP A 236 22.87 -19.88 26.90
N ARG A 237 21.98 -19.11 27.54
CA ARG A 237 21.59 -19.28 28.95
C ARG A 237 20.37 -20.17 29.12
N ILE A 238 19.63 -20.44 28.04
CA ILE A 238 18.40 -21.22 28.07
C ILE A 238 18.75 -22.63 27.62
N VAL A 239 18.71 -23.58 28.55
CA VAL A 239 18.93 -25.00 28.26
C VAL A 239 17.60 -25.73 28.44
N LEU A 240 17.01 -26.16 27.34
CA LEU A 240 15.78 -26.94 27.38
C LEU A 240 16.10 -28.43 27.54
N PRO A 241 15.38 -29.17 28.41
CA PRO A 241 15.44 -30.62 28.40
C PRO A 241 14.96 -31.15 27.04
N ARG A 242 15.52 -32.28 26.60
CA ARG A 242 15.33 -32.81 25.25
C ARG A 242 13.86 -32.94 24.83
N TRP A 243 12.98 -33.40 25.71
CA TRP A 243 11.55 -33.54 25.40
C TRP A 243 10.87 -32.19 25.18
N LEU A 244 11.20 -31.17 25.98
CA LEU A 244 10.64 -29.83 25.84
C LEU A 244 11.16 -29.13 24.59
N ALA A 245 12.43 -29.38 24.21
CA ALA A 245 12.98 -28.91 22.95
C ALA A 245 12.25 -29.53 21.73
N LEU A 246 11.89 -30.82 21.78
CA LEU A 246 11.11 -31.47 20.72
C LEU A 246 9.71 -30.87 20.57
N VAL A 247 9.02 -30.68 21.70
CA VAL A 247 7.68 -30.08 21.71
C VAL A 247 7.74 -28.62 21.25
N ALA A 248 8.67 -27.82 21.78
CA ALA A 248 8.85 -26.43 21.38
C ALA A 248 9.14 -26.30 19.87
N GLY A 249 10.00 -27.17 19.32
CA GLY A 249 10.33 -27.15 17.89
C GLY A 249 9.10 -27.36 16.99
N TRP A 250 8.27 -28.36 17.31
CA TRP A 250 7.04 -28.62 16.54
C TRP A 250 5.95 -27.58 16.79
N LEU A 251 5.77 -27.13 18.03
CA LEU A 251 4.85 -26.02 18.33
C LEU A 251 5.24 -24.76 17.56
N GLY A 252 6.53 -24.48 17.43
CA GLY A 252 7.01 -23.36 16.64
C GLY A 252 6.75 -23.52 15.14
N VAL A 253 6.97 -24.72 14.57
CA VAL A 253 6.68 -24.98 13.14
C VAL A 253 5.18 -24.91 12.85
N LEU A 254 4.36 -25.59 13.66
CA LEU A 254 2.91 -25.62 13.49
C LEU A 254 2.29 -24.24 13.74
N GLY A 255 2.75 -23.55 14.80
CA GLY A 255 2.32 -22.18 15.10
C GLY A 255 2.65 -21.20 13.97
N LEU A 256 3.81 -21.33 13.33
CA LEU A 256 4.14 -20.51 12.17
C LEU A 256 3.26 -20.84 10.96
N ALA A 257 3.02 -22.13 10.68
CA ALA A 257 2.17 -22.56 9.55
C ALA A 257 0.69 -22.16 9.73
N SER A 258 0.19 -22.16 10.97
CA SER A 258 -1.20 -21.83 11.29
C SER A 258 -1.46 -20.33 11.38
N CYS A 259 -0.43 -19.49 11.49
CA CYS A 259 -0.55 -18.05 11.74
C CYS A 259 -1.52 -17.36 10.78
N GLY A 260 -1.30 -17.45 9.48
CA GLY A 260 -2.19 -16.81 8.50
C GLY A 260 -3.53 -17.53 8.26
N LEU A 261 -3.67 -18.80 8.67
CA LEU A 261 -4.94 -19.54 8.54
C LEU A 261 -5.93 -19.08 9.60
N VAL A 262 -5.44 -18.91 10.84
CA VAL A 262 -6.24 -18.59 12.02
C VAL A 262 -6.49 -17.09 12.13
N LEU A 263 -5.53 -16.26 11.74
CA LEU A 263 -5.61 -14.81 11.94
C LEU A 263 -6.14 -14.12 10.67
N GLN A 264 -7.19 -13.32 10.83
CA GLN A 264 -7.59 -12.33 9.82
C GLN A 264 -6.62 -11.16 9.89
N VAL A 265 -5.57 -11.22 9.07
CA VAL A 265 -4.42 -10.32 9.19
C VAL A 265 -4.72 -8.89 8.70
N GLY A 266 -5.70 -8.73 7.82
CA GLY A 266 -5.98 -7.45 7.15
C GLY A 266 -6.26 -6.27 8.09
N THR A 267 -6.80 -6.49 9.29
CA THR A 267 -7.17 -5.41 10.22
C THR A 267 -6.33 -5.34 11.49
N MET A 268 -5.62 -6.41 11.86
CA MET A 268 -4.97 -6.51 13.19
C MET A 268 -3.44 -6.51 13.17
N PHE A 269 -2.81 -6.58 12.00
CA PHE A 269 -1.35 -6.43 11.88
C PHE A 269 -0.95 -4.97 11.67
N PRO A 270 0.21 -4.52 12.17
CA PRO A 270 1.26 -5.27 12.86
C PRO A 270 1.21 -5.20 14.40
N GLY A 271 0.02 -5.00 14.96
CA GLY A 271 -0.22 -4.92 16.41
C GLY A 271 0.14 -6.21 17.16
N TYR A 272 -0.46 -6.43 18.32
CA TYR A 272 -0.07 -7.51 19.24
C TYR A 272 -0.17 -8.91 18.61
N VAL A 273 -1.04 -9.09 17.62
CA VAL A 273 -1.21 -10.35 16.88
C VAL A 273 0.07 -10.81 16.18
N ALA A 274 0.93 -9.87 15.76
CA ALA A 274 2.22 -10.17 15.15
C ALA A 274 3.20 -10.85 16.14
N LEU A 275 2.90 -10.93 17.45
CA LEU A 275 3.66 -11.75 18.40
C LEU A 275 3.60 -13.24 18.08
N TRP A 276 2.52 -13.72 17.47
CA TRP A 276 2.32 -15.14 17.17
C TRP A 276 3.45 -15.74 16.31
N PRO A 277 3.76 -15.21 15.10
CA PRO A 277 4.88 -15.72 14.31
C PRO A 277 6.23 -15.51 15.00
N MET A 278 6.37 -14.50 15.87
CA MET A 278 7.62 -14.22 16.59
C MET A 278 7.90 -15.25 17.67
N VAL A 279 6.90 -15.57 18.49
CA VAL A 279 7.00 -16.63 19.49
C VAL A 279 7.24 -17.97 18.80
N SER A 280 6.54 -18.24 17.70
CA SER A 280 6.73 -19.46 16.91
C SER A 280 8.17 -19.60 16.41
N ALA A 281 8.74 -18.55 15.82
CA ALA A 281 10.14 -18.54 15.40
C ALA A 281 11.12 -18.67 16.58
N ALA A 282 10.85 -18.00 17.71
CA ALA A 282 11.67 -18.11 18.91
C ALA A 282 11.69 -19.54 19.47
N LEU A 283 10.55 -20.23 19.50
CA LEU A 283 10.45 -21.63 19.93
C LEU A 283 11.28 -22.56 19.04
N VAL A 284 11.25 -22.38 17.71
CA VAL A 284 12.10 -23.13 16.78
C VAL A 284 13.58 -22.91 17.07
N LEU A 285 14.01 -21.66 17.32
CA LEU A 285 15.41 -21.36 17.62
C LEU A 285 15.86 -21.86 19.00
N LEU A 286 14.98 -21.80 20.00
CA LEU A 286 15.24 -22.28 21.36
C LEU A 286 15.33 -23.81 21.42
N ALA A 287 14.53 -24.53 20.62
CA ALA A 287 14.62 -25.98 20.49
C ALA A 287 16.04 -26.41 20.05
N GLY A 288 16.66 -25.63 19.16
CA GLY A 288 18.02 -25.87 18.68
C GLY A 288 18.19 -27.26 18.06
N ALA A 289 19.42 -27.78 18.08
CA ALA A 289 19.72 -29.12 17.59
C ALA A 289 19.40 -30.17 18.67
N THR A 290 18.26 -30.86 18.53
CA THR A 290 17.79 -31.84 19.52
C THR A 290 18.50 -33.19 19.39
N GLY A 291 19.12 -33.45 18.24
CA GLY A 291 19.76 -34.74 17.93
C GLY A 291 18.77 -35.91 17.84
N SER A 292 17.48 -35.61 17.65
CA SER A 292 16.42 -36.62 17.53
C SER A 292 16.07 -36.89 16.06
N ARG A 293 15.60 -38.12 15.78
CA ARG A 293 15.09 -38.46 14.44
C ARG A 293 13.73 -37.82 14.14
N VAL A 294 12.96 -37.49 15.19
CA VAL A 294 11.61 -36.92 15.09
C VAL A 294 11.57 -35.42 15.40
N GLY A 295 12.72 -34.79 15.61
CA GLY A 295 12.79 -33.37 15.93
C GLY A 295 12.49 -32.48 14.74
N ALA A 296 11.82 -31.36 14.97
CA ALA A 296 11.59 -30.33 13.96
C ALA A 296 12.91 -29.82 13.35
N ASP A 297 14.02 -29.85 14.12
CA ASP A 297 15.36 -29.51 13.65
C ASP A 297 15.83 -30.41 12.49
N ARG A 298 15.46 -31.70 12.48
CA ARG A 298 15.78 -32.61 11.37
C ARG A 298 14.96 -32.32 10.12
N PHE A 299 13.67 -31.99 10.29
CA PHE A 299 12.82 -31.56 9.19
C PHE A 299 13.37 -30.29 8.55
N LEU A 300 13.63 -29.25 9.35
CA LEU A 300 14.15 -27.95 8.91
C LEU A 300 15.58 -28.03 8.35
N SER A 301 16.40 -28.99 8.79
CA SER A 301 17.74 -29.23 8.24
C SER A 301 17.77 -30.21 7.06
N SER A 302 16.63 -30.57 6.49
CA SER A 302 16.58 -31.37 5.25
C SER A 302 17.22 -30.63 4.07
N ARG A 303 17.88 -31.35 3.16
CA ARG A 303 18.55 -30.75 1.99
C ARG A 303 17.62 -29.87 1.15
N PRO A 304 16.36 -30.25 0.87
CA PRO A 304 15.45 -29.40 0.10
C PRO A 304 15.13 -28.09 0.81
N LEU A 305 14.84 -28.11 2.12
CA LEU A 305 14.56 -26.89 2.87
C LEU A 305 15.78 -26.01 3.04
N ILE A 306 16.98 -26.56 3.21
CA ILE A 306 18.21 -25.76 3.22
C ILE A 306 18.39 -25.06 1.87
N TYR A 307 18.19 -25.78 0.75
CA TYR A 307 18.31 -25.18 -0.57
C TYR A 307 17.26 -24.10 -0.81
N LEU A 308 16.00 -24.35 -0.44
CA LEU A 308 14.94 -23.35 -0.49
C LEU A 308 15.27 -22.13 0.38
N GLY A 309 15.89 -22.35 1.55
CA GLY A 309 16.38 -21.29 2.43
C GLY A 309 17.52 -20.47 1.84
N ASN A 310 18.36 -21.09 1.01
CA ASN A 310 19.42 -20.42 0.29
C ASN A 310 18.86 -19.49 -0.79
N ILE A 311 17.87 -19.95 -1.58
CA ILE A 311 17.23 -19.15 -2.64
C ILE A 311 16.11 -18.24 -2.11
N SER A 312 15.79 -18.28 -0.81
CA SER A 312 14.61 -17.65 -0.23
C SER A 312 14.53 -16.16 -0.49
N TYR A 313 15.68 -15.48 -0.60
CA TYR A 313 15.76 -14.05 -0.89
C TYR A 313 15.33 -13.76 -2.33
N SER A 314 15.95 -14.44 -3.30
CA SER A 314 15.58 -14.31 -4.71
C SER A 314 14.12 -14.75 -4.97
N LEU A 315 13.64 -15.79 -4.27
CA LEU A 315 12.23 -16.22 -4.35
C LEU A 315 11.27 -15.16 -3.84
N TYR A 316 11.60 -14.53 -2.71
CA TYR A 316 10.82 -13.41 -2.18
C TYR A 316 10.77 -12.22 -3.15
N LEU A 317 11.83 -11.95 -3.92
CA LEU A 317 11.80 -10.86 -4.89
C LEU A 317 10.95 -11.19 -6.13
N TRP A 318 11.00 -12.42 -6.64
CA TRP A 318 10.30 -12.78 -7.89
C TRP A 318 8.83 -13.11 -7.71
N HIS A 319 8.42 -13.66 -6.56
CA HIS A 319 7.05 -14.17 -6.42
C HIS A 319 5.97 -13.10 -6.63
N TRP A 320 6.24 -11.87 -6.22
CA TRP A 320 5.25 -10.80 -6.25
C TRP A 320 5.06 -10.19 -7.64
N PRO A 321 6.11 -9.75 -8.36
CA PRO A 321 5.94 -9.28 -9.74
C PRO A 321 5.36 -10.35 -10.67
N VAL A 322 5.77 -11.62 -10.52
CA VAL A 322 5.23 -12.72 -11.34
C VAL A 322 3.74 -12.91 -11.08
N LEU A 323 3.30 -12.85 -9.81
CA LEU A 323 1.89 -12.92 -9.45
C LEU A 323 1.11 -11.75 -10.05
N LEU A 324 1.57 -10.52 -9.86
CA LEU A 324 0.82 -9.34 -10.30
C LEU A 324 0.76 -9.20 -11.82
N PHE A 325 1.84 -9.50 -12.55
CA PHE A 325 1.78 -9.54 -14.01
C PHE A 325 0.88 -10.66 -14.52
N TYR A 326 0.82 -11.81 -13.85
CA TYR A 326 -0.15 -12.85 -14.20
C TYR A 326 -1.59 -12.34 -14.04
N LEU A 327 -1.91 -11.72 -12.90
CA LEU A 327 -3.25 -11.17 -12.66
C LEU A 327 -3.62 -10.09 -13.67
N LEU A 328 -2.67 -9.18 -13.95
CA LEU A 328 -2.82 -8.10 -14.93
C LEU A 328 -3.12 -8.63 -16.33
N VAL A 329 -2.28 -9.54 -16.85
CA VAL A 329 -2.44 -10.08 -18.22
C VAL A 329 -3.70 -10.94 -18.34
N ARG A 330 -4.15 -11.58 -17.26
CA ARG A 330 -5.35 -12.42 -17.28
C ARG A 330 -6.63 -11.63 -17.02
N GLY A 331 -6.55 -10.38 -16.56
CA GLY A 331 -7.71 -9.58 -16.17
C GLY A 331 -8.54 -10.27 -15.08
N ARG A 332 -7.87 -10.90 -14.10
CA ARG A 332 -8.54 -11.65 -13.02
C ARG A 332 -8.03 -11.17 -11.67
N THR A 333 -8.90 -11.24 -10.67
CA THR A 333 -8.58 -11.00 -9.26
C THR A 333 -7.96 -12.22 -8.59
N GLU A 334 -8.17 -13.43 -9.14
CA GLU A 334 -7.66 -14.68 -8.58
C GLU A 334 -6.93 -15.56 -9.61
N VAL A 335 -5.91 -16.29 -9.12
CA VAL A 335 -5.02 -17.10 -9.95
C VAL A 335 -5.59 -18.50 -10.25
N GLY A 336 -6.40 -19.04 -9.33
CA GLY A 336 -6.80 -20.45 -9.30
C GLY A 336 -5.63 -21.41 -9.00
N LEU A 337 -5.92 -22.71 -8.84
CA LEU A 337 -4.90 -23.69 -8.47
C LEU A 337 -3.81 -23.88 -9.54
N VAL A 338 -4.21 -24.07 -10.80
CA VAL A 338 -3.28 -24.32 -11.92
C VAL A 338 -2.44 -23.07 -12.22
N GLY A 339 -3.08 -21.91 -12.27
CA GLY A 339 -2.38 -20.64 -12.47
C GLY A 339 -1.39 -20.37 -11.34
N GLY A 340 -1.81 -20.60 -10.08
CA GLY A 340 -0.93 -20.42 -8.93
C GLY A 340 0.26 -21.36 -8.92
N ALA A 341 0.08 -22.62 -9.33
CA ALA A 341 1.20 -23.55 -9.51
C ALA A 341 2.18 -23.04 -10.59
N GLY A 342 1.68 -22.46 -11.67
CA GLY A 342 2.50 -21.82 -12.71
C GLY A 342 3.28 -20.61 -12.19
N VAL A 343 2.62 -19.70 -11.45
CA VAL A 343 3.24 -18.53 -10.82
C VAL A 343 4.36 -18.95 -9.86
N ILE A 344 4.09 -19.90 -8.98
CA ILE A 344 5.10 -20.42 -8.03
C ILE A 344 6.25 -21.09 -8.77
N GLY A 345 5.94 -21.95 -9.75
CA GLY A 345 6.94 -22.64 -10.56
C GLY A 345 7.89 -21.66 -11.27
N LEU A 346 7.34 -20.66 -11.96
CA LEU A 346 8.12 -19.62 -12.64
C LEU A 346 8.95 -18.82 -11.64
N SER A 347 8.38 -18.44 -10.50
CA SER A 347 9.08 -17.70 -9.44
C SER A 347 10.27 -18.49 -8.88
N VAL A 348 10.13 -19.80 -8.69
CA VAL A 348 11.22 -20.68 -8.25
C VAL A 348 12.30 -20.79 -9.33
N VAL A 349 11.94 -20.94 -10.60
CA VAL A 349 12.91 -20.99 -11.71
C VAL A 349 13.72 -19.68 -11.76
N LEU A 350 13.05 -18.53 -11.76
CA LEU A 350 13.71 -17.22 -11.76
C LEU A 350 14.58 -17.03 -10.52
N ALA A 351 14.11 -17.45 -9.34
CA ALA A 351 14.90 -17.39 -8.12
C ALA A 351 16.17 -18.24 -8.18
N VAL A 352 16.09 -19.45 -8.74
CA VAL A 352 17.25 -20.34 -8.94
C VAL A 352 18.24 -19.72 -9.91
N LEU A 353 17.77 -19.17 -11.04
CA LEU A 353 18.61 -18.50 -12.02
C LEU A 353 19.30 -17.28 -11.42
N THR A 354 18.56 -16.38 -10.76
CA THR A 354 19.15 -15.20 -10.10
C THR A 354 20.14 -15.60 -9.01
N TYR A 355 19.83 -16.62 -8.22
CA TYR A 355 20.72 -17.08 -7.15
C TYR A 355 22.07 -17.59 -7.69
N HIS A 356 22.06 -18.41 -8.73
CA HIS A 356 23.30 -19.01 -9.26
C HIS A 356 24.05 -18.11 -10.25
N LEU A 357 23.33 -17.28 -11.02
CA LEU A 357 23.93 -16.46 -12.07
C LEU A 357 24.28 -15.05 -11.61
N VAL A 358 23.63 -14.53 -10.55
CA VAL A 358 23.83 -13.15 -10.08
C VAL A 358 24.28 -13.11 -8.62
N GLU A 359 23.49 -13.69 -7.71
CA GLU A 359 23.74 -13.57 -6.27
C GLU A 359 25.06 -14.24 -5.84
N ASN A 360 25.23 -15.54 -6.12
CA ASN A 360 26.42 -16.30 -5.74
C ASN A 360 27.70 -15.76 -6.40
N PRO A 361 27.75 -15.50 -7.72
CA PRO A 361 28.96 -14.99 -8.36
C PRO A 361 29.40 -13.65 -7.78
N VAL A 362 28.46 -12.72 -7.53
CA VAL A 362 28.80 -11.43 -6.92
C VAL A 362 29.21 -11.59 -5.47
N ARG A 363 28.51 -12.42 -4.69
CA ARG A 363 28.85 -12.68 -3.28
C ARG A 363 30.27 -13.23 -3.12
N ASP A 364 30.63 -14.20 -3.95
CA ASP A 364 31.88 -14.96 -3.85
C ASP A 364 33.03 -14.31 -4.64
N SER A 365 32.74 -13.25 -5.41
CA SER A 365 33.74 -12.44 -6.12
C SER A 365 34.75 -11.77 -5.19
N ARG A 366 35.91 -11.38 -5.75
CA ARG A 366 36.93 -10.56 -5.05
C ARG A 366 36.61 -9.06 -5.00
N ILE A 367 35.41 -8.64 -5.42
CA ILE A 367 34.97 -7.24 -5.35
C ILE A 367 35.02 -6.78 -3.89
N GLY A 368 35.77 -5.71 -3.61
CA GLY A 368 35.96 -5.16 -2.27
C GLY A 368 36.97 -5.90 -1.38
N VAL A 369 37.61 -6.98 -1.87
CA VAL A 369 38.63 -7.73 -1.11
C VAL A 369 40.00 -7.02 -1.19
N ASN A 370 40.40 -6.56 -2.38
CA ASN A 370 41.71 -5.90 -2.60
C ASN A 370 41.68 -4.38 -2.40
N ASN A 371 40.49 -3.77 -2.45
CA ASN A 371 40.31 -2.33 -2.26
C ASN A 371 39.17 -2.10 -1.25
N ARG A 372 39.47 -1.38 -0.17
CA ARG A 372 38.52 -1.04 0.91
C ARG A 372 37.25 -0.32 0.42
N TRP A 373 37.27 0.30 -0.76
CA TRP A 373 36.13 0.97 -1.39
C TRP A 373 35.49 0.19 -2.55
N GLY A 374 36.04 -0.98 -2.92
CA GLY A 374 35.61 -1.72 -4.11
C GLY A 374 34.14 -2.14 -4.08
N ALA A 375 33.62 -2.57 -2.93
CA ALA A 375 32.20 -2.92 -2.78
C ALA A 375 31.26 -1.71 -2.90
N TYR A 376 31.70 -0.53 -2.45
CA TYR A 376 30.92 0.71 -2.57
C TYR A 376 30.88 1.22 -4.00
N ARG A 377 32.03 1.19 -4.71
CA ARG A 377 32.08 1.54 -6.13
C ARG A 377 31.20 0.62 -6.96
N PHE A 378 31.27 -0.69 -6.69
CA PHE A 378 30.37 -1.66 -7.33
C PHE A 378 28.90 -1.31 -7.08
N ALA A 379 28.52 -1.06 -5.82
CA ALA A 379 27.16 -0.68 -5.45
C ALA A 379 26.69 0.56 -6.24
N VAL A 380 27.51 1.62 -6.31
CA VAL A 380 27.20 2.83 -7.08
C VAL A 380 27.04 2.53 -8.57
N VAL A 381 27.96 1.76 -9.16
CA VAL A 381 27.94 1.42 -10.59
C VAL A 381 26.68 0.64 -10.99
N VAL A 382 26.17 -0.25 -10.13
CA VAL A 382 24.95 -0.99 -10.42
C VAL A 382 23.68 -0.20 -10.07
N LEU A 383 23.72 0.65 -9.06
CA LEU A 383 22.55 1.37 -8.55
C LEU A 383 22.20 2.62 -9.39
N VAL A 384 23.20 3.42 -9.74
CA VAL A 384 22.97 4.71 -10.43
C VAL A 384 22.26 4.55 -11.77
N PRO A 385 22.60 3.60 -12.65
CA PRO A 385 21.88 3.42 -13.91
C PRO A 385 20.41 3.06 -13.71
N VAL A 386 20.09 2.23 -12.71
CA VAL A 386 18.71 1.84 -12.40
C VAL A 386 17.89 3.05 -11.98
N ILE A 387 18.43 3.87 -11.07
CA ILE A 387 17.78 5.11 -10.62
C ILE A 387 17.65 6.09 -11.78
N ALA A 388 18.70 6.28 -12.58
CA ALA A 388 18.69 7.20 -13.70
C ALA A 388 17.62 6.84 -14.73
N VAL A 389 17.52 5.56 -15.12
CA VAL A 389 16.47 5.09 -16.04
C VAL A 389 15.08 5.26 -15.43
N ALA A 390 14.89 4.92 -14.16
CA ALA A 390 13.60 5.11 -13.48
C ALA A 390 13.19 6.59 -13.40
N VAL A 391 14.14 7.50 -13.12
CA VAL A 391 13.88 8.95 -13.11
C VAL A 391 13.58 9.47 -14.51
N VAL A 392 14.31 9.04 -15.54
CA VAL A 392 14.00 9.41 -16.93
C VAL A 392 12.60 8.93 -17.29
N TRP A 393 12.23 7.70 -16.94
CA TRP A 393 10.89 7.18 -17.18
C TRP A 393 9.80 7.99 -16.47
N GLN A 394 10.04 8.43 -15.23
CA GLN A 394 9.12 9.33 -14.52
C GLN A 394 8.94 10.66 -15.26
N ASN A 395 10.02 11.29 -15.72
CA ASN A 395 9.93 12.57 -16.46
C ASN A 395 9.18 12.38 -17.79
N VAL A 396 9.51 11.33 -18.56
CA VAL A 396 8.78 10.99 -19.79
C VAL A 396 7.29 10.76 -19.53
N THR A 397 6.94 10.17 -18.38
CA THR A 397 5.53 9.96 -18.00
C THR A 397 4.85 11.29 -17.67
N LEU A 398 5.55 12.21 -16.98
CA LEU A 398 5.02 13.56 -16.69
C LEU A 398 4.83 14.37 -17.97
N ASP A 399 5.79 14.33 -18.90
CA ASP A 399 5.67 15.00 -20.20
C ASP A 399 4.48 14.44 -21.01
N ARG A 400 4.22 13.13 -20.93
CA ARG A 400 3.03 12.49 -21.54
C ARG A 400 1.71 12.81 -20.85
N ALA A 401 1.76 13.21 -19.59
CA ALA A 401 0.59 13.59 -18.81
C ALA A 401 0.20 15.06 -19.03
N GLU A 402 1.05 15.85 -19.69
CA GLU A 402 0.72 17.23 -20.04
C GLU A 402 -0.24 17.26 -21.24
N PHE A 403 -1.35 17.98 -21.09
CA PHE A 403 -2.32 18.19 -22.16
C PHE A 403 -3.07 19.51 -21.95
N ASP A 404 -3.51 20.11 -23.06
CA ASP A 404 -4.38 21.27 -23.05
C ASP A 404 -5.83 20.82 -23.30
N PHE A 405 -6.76 21.30 -22.48
CA PHE A 405 -8.17 20.98 -22.61
C PHE A 405 -9.04 22.21 -22.38
N ARG A 406 -10.10 22.31 -23.17
CA ARG A 406 -11.18 23.28 -22.99
C ARG A 406 -12.53 22.57 -23.14
N ALA A 407 -13.42 22.81 -22.19
CA ALA A 407 -14.74 22.18 -22.17
C ALA A 407 -15.65 22.56 -23.37
N ASP A 408 -15.33 23.65 -24.07
CA ASP A 408 -16.03 24.12 -25.27
C ASP A 408 -15.39 23.64 -26.59
N ASP A 409 -14.36 22.80 -26.54
CA ASP A 409 -13.68 22.28 -27.72
C ASP A 409 -14.56 21.27 -28.49
N PRO A 410 -14.91 21.54 -29.77
CA PRO A 410 -15.70 20.61 -30.57
C PRO A 410 -15.01 19.27 -30.86
N GLN A 411 -13.69 19.16 -30.71
CA GLN A 411 -12.96 17.89 -30.86
C GLN A 411 -13.14 16.97 -29.65
N TYR A 412 -13.45 17.54 -28.49
CA TYR A 412 -13.56 16.83 -27.21
C TYR A 412 -14.91 17.14 -26.52
N PRO A 413 -16.05 16.90 -27.19
CA PRO A 413 -17.37 17.26 -26.68
C PRO A 413 -17.75 16.52 -25.39
N GLY A 414 -17.11 15.40 -25.05
CA GLY A 414 -17.37 14.68 -23.81
C GLY A 414 -18.85 14.31 -23.65
N ALA A 415 -19.44 14.68 -22.50
CA ALA A 415 -20.85 14.49 -22.22
C ALA A 415 -21.79 15.24 -23.20
N GLN A 416 -21.33 16.33 -23.82
CA GLN A 416 -22.11 17.08 -24.82
C GLN A 416 -22.30 16.30 -26.12
N ALA A 417 -21.50 15.25 -26.37
CA ALA A 417 -21.63 14.44 -27.57
C ALA A 417 -23.03 13.83 -27.69
N LEU A 418 -23.60 13.39 -26.57
CA LEU A 418 -24.94 12.80 -26.52
C LEU A 418 -26.07 13.81 -26.75
N VAL A 419 -25.87 15.06 -26.33
CA VAL A 419 -26.84 16.13 -26.57
C VAL A 419 -26.81 16.57 -28.03
N THR A 420 -25.62 16.65 -28.61
CA THR A 420 -25.39 17.14 -29.97
C THR A 420 -25.45 16.06 -31.05
N GLY A 421 -25.62 14.79 -30.66
CA GLY A 421 -25.66 13.65 -31.59
C GLY A 421 -24.30 13.30 -32.21
N GLN A 422 -23.20 13.74 -31.59
CA GLN A 422 -21.84 13.40 -32.02
C GLN A 422 -21.47 11.97 -31.62
N PRO A 423 -20.54 11.32 -32.34
CA PRO A 423 -20.11 9.97 -32.01
C PRO A 423 -19.45 9.90 -30.63
N VAL A 424 -19.57 8.73 -30.00
CA VAL A 424 -18.91 8.41 -28.72
C VAL A 424 -17.39 8.46 -28.85
N TYR A 425 -16.85 8.14 -30.02
CA TYR A 425 -15.42 8.24 -30.31
C TYR A 425 -15.20 8.48 -31.81
N ASP A 426 -14.41 9.49 -32.13
CA ASP A 426 -13.85 9.74 -33.45
C ASP A 426 -12.37 9.35 -33.48
N SER A 427 -12.02 8.38 -34.34
CA SER A 427 -10.65 7.87 -34.48
C SER A 427 -9.66 8.86 -35.09
N THR A 428 -10.12 10.00 -35.63
CA THR A 428 -9.21 11.03 -36.16
C THR A 428 -8.59 11.89 -35.06
N ASN A 429 -9.16 11.87 -33.86
CA ASN A 429 -8.68 12.64 -32.72
C ASN A 429 -8.13 11.69 -31.65
N ASP A 430 -7.13 12.16 -30.91
CA ASP A 430 -6.68 11.49 -29.70
C ASP A 430 -7.77 11.54 -28.62
N VAL A 431 -7.54 10.88 -27.49
CA VAL A 431 -8.40 11.01 -26.30
C VAL A 431 -7.79 11.95 -25.29
N VAL A 432 -8.63 12.74 -24.64
CA VAL A 432 -8.27 13.56 -23.49
C VAL A 432 -9.00 13.08 -22.25
N PRO A 433 -8.42 13.20 -21.05
CA PRO A 433 -6.98 13.34 -20.81
C PRO A 433 -6.17 12.19 -21.44
N PRO A 434 -4.88 12.36 -21.74
CA PRO A 434 -4.00 11.23 -22.06
C PRO A 434 -4.00 10.20 -20.92
N PHE A 435 -3.77 8.92 -21.23
CA PHE A 435 -3.77 7.88 -20.20
C PHE A 435 -2.79 8.16 -19.05
N ALA A 436 -1.61 8.74 -19.34
CA ALA A 436 -0.63 9.10 -18.32
C ALA A 436 -1.13 10.18 -17.33
N ALA A 437 -2.13 10.97 -17.72
CA ALA A 437 -2.70 12.03 -16.90
C ALA A 437 -3.82 11.56 -15.96
N LEU A 438 -4.42 10.38 -16.18
CA LEU A 438 -5.52 9.86 -15.36
C LEU A 438 -5.32 9.93 -13.84
N PRO A 439 -4.12 9.68 -13.26
CA PRO A 439 -3.92 9.80 -11.81
C PRO A 439 -4.07 11.23 -11.27
N TYR A 440 -4.09 12.22 -12.15
CA TYR A 440 -4.20 13.64 -11.84
C TYR A 440 -5.58 14.22 -12.14
N GLU A 441 -6.51 13.42 -12.65
CA GLU A 441 -7.85 13.84 -13.06
C GLU A 441 -8.83 13.97 -11.89
N TRP A 442 -8.32 14.35 -10.72
CA TRP A 442 -9.13 14.61 -9.54
C TRP A 442 -9.26 16.11 -9.30
N ILE A 443 -10.40 16.52 -8.75
CA ILE A 443 -10.68 17.92 -8.44
C ILE A 443 -9.55 18.58 -7.61
N SER A 444 -9.14 19.76 -8.06
CA SER A 444 -8.15 20.57 -7.34
C SER A 444 -8.80 21.64 -6.46
N TRP A 445 -8.13 21.97 -5.35
CA TRP A 445 -8.51 23.04 -4.43
C TRP A 445 -7.50 24.18 -4.52
N LYS A 446 -7.98 25.42 -4.59
CA LYS A 446 -7.09 26.59 -4.50
C LYS A 446 -6.58 26.71 -3.06
N ARG A 447 -5.37 27.23 -2.89
CA ARG A 447 -4.75 27.42 -1.56
C ARG A 447 -5.67 28.29 -0.69
N GLY A 448 -6.00 27.79 0.50
CA GLY A 448 -6.83 28.50 1.47
C GLY A 448 -8.33 28.22 1.37
N GLU A 449 -8.80 27.47 0.36
CA GLU A 449 -10.22 27.10 0.25
C GLU A 449 -10.65 26.09 1.32
N CYS A 450 -9.73 25.26 1.83
CA CYS A 450 -10.05 24.17 2.76
C CYS A 450 -9.48 24.42 4.16
N THR A 451 -10.30 24.11 5.16
CA THR A 451 -9.92 24.07 6.58
C THR A 451 -10.32 22.73 7.20
N ARG A 452 -9.64 22.36 8.29
CA ARG A 452 -9.96 21.18 9.11
C ARG A 452 -10.24 21.66 10.53
N ALA A 453 -11.34 21.19 11.10
CA ALA A 453 -11.71 21.47 12.48
C ALA A 453 -12.11 20.17 13.17
N THR A 454 -11.78 20.03 14.44
CA THR A 454 -12.24 18.90 15.27
C THR A 454 -13.48 19.33 16.03
N GLU A 455 -14.60 18.68 15.75
CA GLU A 455 -15.89 18.92 16.38
C GLU A 455 -16.34 17.66 17.10
N GLN A 456 -16.55 17.74 18.42
CA GLN A 456 -16.92 16.58 19.26
C GLN A 456 -15.99 15.36 19.09
N GLY A 457 -14.69 15.60 18.87
CA GLY A 457 -13.69 14.54 18.66
C GLY A 457 -13.63 13.98 17.23
N VAL A 458 -14.44 14.51 16.31
CA VAL A 458 -14.47 14.13 14.89
C VAL A 458 -13.81 15.22 14.05
N GLU A 459 -12.84 14.86 13.22
CA GLU A 459 -12.29 15.80 12.24
C GLU A 459 -13.27 16.01 11.08
N VAL A 460 -13.62 17.28 10.83
CA VAL A 460 -14.46 17.71 9.72
C VAL A 460 -13.63 18.60 8.81
N ARG A 461 -13.47 18.19 7.56
CA ARG A 461 -12.89 19.01 6.50
C ARG A 461 -14.02 19.82 5.85
N THR A 462 -13.84 21.14 5.83
CA THR A 462 -14.75 22.08 5.15
C THR A 462 -13.97 22.82 4.09
N CYS A 463 -14.42 22.77 2.84
CA CYS A 463 -13.86 23.56 1.75
C CYS A 463 -14.91 24.55 1.23
N THR A 464 -14.55 25.81 1.03
CA THR A 464 -15.47 26.85 0.57
C THR A 464 -14.97 27.44 -0.75
N VAL A 465 -15.81 27.36 -1.78
CA VAL A 465 -15.62 28.07 -3.05
C VAL A 465 -16.50 29.32 -3.00
N LYS A 466 -15.86 30.49 -3.03
CA LYS A 466 -16.55 31.78 -3.05
C LYS A 466 -16.75 32.28 -4.48
N PRO A 467 -17.74 33.15 -4.72
CA PRO A 467 -17.86 33.86 -5.98
C PRO A 467 -16.58 34.59 -6.36
N LEU A 468 -16.36 34.73 -7.68
CA LEU A 468 -15.22 35.46 -8.21
C LEU A 468 -15.25 36.93 -7.77
N ASN A 469 -14.07 37.56 -7.68
CA ASN A 469 -13.89 38.97 -7.34
C ASN A 469 -14.49 39.42 -5.98
N GLY A 470 -14.84 38.48 -5.09
CA GLY A 470 -15.41 38.81 -3.78
C GLY A 470 -16.84 39.32 -3.84
N ALA A 471 -17.59 39.00 -4.90
CA ALA A 471 -19.01 39.28 -4.98
C ALA A 471 -19.78 38.58 -3.84
N GLU A 472 -20.86 39.21 -3.37
CA GLU A 472 -21.79 38.57 -2.44
C GLU A 472 -22.48 37.39 -3.14
N PRO A 473 -22.58 36.22 -2.49
CA PRO A 473 -23.14 35.04 -3.13
C PRO A 473 -24.64 35.21 -3.37
N LYS A 474 -25.08 34.98 -4.62
CA LYS A 474 -26.51 34.97 -4.98
C LYS A 474 -27.24 33.79 -4.36
N ARG A 475 -26.53 32.67 -4.17
CA ARG A 475 -27.00 31.45 -3.51
C ARG A 475 -25.83 30.78 -2.79
N ARG A 476 -26.14 30.06 -1.71
CA ARG A 476 -25.22 29.19 -0.99
C ARG A 476 -25.69 27.74 -1.10
N LEU A 477 -24.85 26.87 -1.61
CA LEU A 477 -25.09 25.42 -1.66
C LEU A 477 -24.16 24.70 -0.68
N ALA A 478 -24.69 23.74 0.06
CA ALA A 478 -23.88 22.78 0.81
C ALA A 478 -23.72 21.48 0.00
N VAL A 479 -22.50 21.10 -0.36
CA VAL A 479 -22.20 19.86 -1.11
C VAL A 479 -21.66 18.82 -0.13
N VAL A 480 -22.41 17.74 0.09
CA VAL A 480 -22.20 16.90 1.29
C VAL A 480 -22.20 15.41 0.97
N GLY A 481 -21.14 14.72 1.37
CA GLY A 481 -21.03 13.26 1.24
C GLY A 481 -19.61 12.74 1.01
N ASP A 482 -19.51 11.69 0.20
CA ASP A 482 -18.27 10.95 -0.05
C ASP A 482 -17.51 11.44 -1.29
N SER A 483 -16.66 10.59 -1.87
CA SER A 483 -15.89 10.91 -3.05
C SER A 483 -16.77 11.10 -4.30
N HIS A 484 -17.94 10.45 -4.38
CA HIS A 484 -18.82 10.53 -5.55
C HIS A 484 -19.55 11.86 -5.66
N ILE A 485 -19.88 12.50 -4.54
CA ILE A 485 -20.37 13.87 -4.56
C ILE A 485 -19.21 14.86 -4.73
N LEU A 486 -18.03 14.53 -4.20
CA LEU A 486 -16.86 15.39 -4.25
C LEU A 486 -16.33 15.57 -5.68
N GLN A 487 -16.26 14.50 -6.48
CA GLN A 487 -15.85 14.59 -7.88
C GLN A 487 -16.73 15.58 -8.67
N LEU A 488 -18.03 15.64 -8.38
CA LEU A 488 -18.97 16.54 -9.07
C LEU A 488 -18.64 18.02 -8.86
N MET A 489 -17.74 18.37 -7.94
CA MET A 489 -17.17 19.71 -7.87
C MET A 489 -16.51 20.16 -9.18
N ALA A 490 -15.97 19.25 -9.99
CA ALA A 490 -15.47 19.57 -11.33
C ALA A 490 -16.57 20.17 -12.23
N ALA A 491 -17.80 19.67 -12.11
CA ALA A 491 -18.95 20.20 -12.85
C ALA A 491 -19.60 21.42 -12.15
N LEU A 492 -19.65 21.42 -10.81
CA LEU A 492 -20.30 22.46 -10.01
C LEU A 492 -19.49 23.75 -9.90
N ARG A 493 -18.15 23.69 -9.89
CA ARG A 493 -17.31 24.88 -9.75
C ARG A 493 -17.53 25.86 -10.92
N PRO A 494 -17.50 25.46 -12.21
CA PRO A 494 -17.83 26.37 -13.30
C PRO A 494 -19.24 26.97 -13.22
N ILE A 495 -20.22 26.21 -12.71
CA ILE A 495 -21.58 26.71 -12.46
C ILE A 495 -21.56 27.80 -11.39
N SER A 496 -20.86 27.56 -10.28
CA SER A 496 -20.75 28.52 -9.18
C SER A 496 -20.06 29.82 -9.59
N GLU A 497 -19.03 29.73 -10.44
CA GLU A 497 -18.30 30.89 -10.97
C GLU A 497 -19.15 31.70 -11.96
N ARG A 498 -20.01 31.02 -12.75
CA ARG A 498 -20.93 31.68 -13.71
C ARG A 498 -22.13 32.34 -13.04
N LEU A 499 -22.69 31.70 -12.01
CA LEU A 499 -23.93 32.12 -11.35
C LEU A 499 -23.70 32.87 -10.04
N ASP A 500 -22.45 33.16 -9.67
CA ASP A 500 -22.05 33.79 -8.40
C ASP A 500 -22.59 33.03 -7.17
N TRP A 501 -22.47 31.69 -7.18
CA TRP A 501 -22.85 30.86 -6.03
C TRP A 501 -21.67 30.60 -5.10
N GLU A 502 -21.94 30.47 -3.81
CA GLU A 502 -20.99 29.93 -2.84
C GLU A 502 -21.23 28.44 -2.67
N LEU A 503 -20.18 27.63 -2.75
CA LEU A 503 -20.22 26.19 -2.48
C LEU A 503 -19.50 25.92 -1.16
N VAL A 504 -20.21 25.32 -0.19
CA VAL A 504 -19.62 24.84 1.06
C VAL A 504 -19.61 23.32 1.05
N VAL A 505 -18.42 22.76 0.97
CA VAL A 505 -18.20 21.33 0.73
C VAL A 505 -17.79 20.66 2.03
N LEU A 506 -18.62 19.74 2.48
CA LEU A 506 -18.44 18.95 3.69
C LEU A 506 -18.32 17.49 3.27
N ASN A 507 -17.09 17.00 3.17
CA ASN A 507 -16.83 15.67 2.63
C ASN A 507 -16.04 14.78 3.60
N LYS A 508 -16.32 13.48 3.54
CA LYS A 508 -15.46 12.44 4.12
C LYS A 508 -15.42 11.25 3.17
N PRO A 509 -14.24 10.84 2.68
CA PRO A 509 -14.13 9.73 1.74
C PRO A 509 -14.84 8.47 2.25
N GLY A 510 -15.58 7.80 1.36
CA GLY A 510 -16.41 6.62 1.68
C GLY A 510 -17.62 6.89 2.59
N CYS A 511 -17.88 8.14 2.97
CA CYS A 511 -18.97 8.52 3.87
C CYS A 511 -20.03 9.40 3.21
N PRO A 512 -21.13 8.81 2.73
CA PRO A 512 -22.24 9.59 2.21
C PRO A 512 -22.96 10.34 3.34
N LEU A 513 -23.82 11.28 2.96
CA LEU A 513 -24.80 11.86 3.88
C LEU A 513 -25.90 10.82 4.18
N THR A 514 -25.85 10.21 5.35
CA THR A 514 -26.74 9.10 5.74
C THR A 514 -27.03 9.09 7.24
N ALA A 515 -28.23 8.68 7.62
CA ALA A 515 -28.63 8.53 9.03
C ALA A 515 -28.19 7.19 9.64
N THR A 516 -27.78 6.23 8.81
CA THR A 516 -27.37 4.87 9.22
C THR A 516 -26.14 4.42 8.45
N GLU A 517 -25.37 3.47 9.01
CA GLU A 517 -24.21 2.91 8.33
C GLU A 517 -24.60 2.29 6.98
N VAL A 518 -23.84 2.64 5.94
CA VAL A 518 -23.95 1.99 4.63
C VAL A 518 -22.96 0.82 4.51
N LEU A 519 -21.90 0.82 5.33
CA LEU A 519 -20.93 -0.25 5.47
C LEU A 519 -20.94 -0.75 6.92
N PRO A 520 -21.10 -2.06 7.17
CA PRO A 520 -21.08 -2.60 8.52
C PRO A 520 -19.79 -2.25 9.27
N ASN A 521 -19.92 -1.77 10.51
CA ASN A 521 -18.82 -1.46 11.44
C ASN A 521 -17.99 -0.21 11.06
N ASN A 522 -18.57 0.77 10.37
CA ASN A 522 -17.90 2.04 10.06
C ASN A 522 -18.37 3.18 10.98
N GLN A 523 -18.14 3.03 12.28
CA GLN A 523 -18.56 3.98 13.32
C GLN A 523 -18.06 5.42 13.04
N SER A 524 -16.86 5.55 12.46
CA SER A 524 -16.29 6.85 12.07
C SER A 524 -17.18 7.63 11.10
N CYS A 525 -17.98 6.92 10.30
CA CYS A 525 -18.89 7.50 9.33
C CYS A 525 -20.18 8.01 9.96
N VAL A 526 -20.68 7.26 10.93
CA VAL A 526 -21.84 7.63 11.75
C VAL A 526 -21.51 8.86 12.58
N ASP A 527 -20.34 8.86 13.24
CA ASP A 527 -19.88 9.98 14.05
C ASP A 527 -19.71 11.25 13.21
N TRP A 528 -19.19 11.12 11.99
CA TRP A 528 -19.10 12.24 11.05
C TRP A 528 -20.47 12.79 10.64
N ASN A 529 -21.43 11.92 10.28
CA ASN A 529 -22.79 12.33 9.93
C ASN A 529 -23.52 13.00 11.11
N ARG A 530 -23.27 12.56 12.36
CA ARG A 530 -23.84 13.16 13.58
C ARG A 530 -23.41 14.61 13.77
N VAL A 531 -22.18 14.95 13.40
CA VAL A 531 -21.59 16.28 13.58
C VAL A 531 -21.90 17.19 12.40
N VAL A 532 -21.89 16.65 11.17
CA VAL A 532 -22.05 17.44 9.94
C VAL A 532 -23.50 17.91 9.73
N LEU A 533 -24.50 17.10 10.05
CA LEU A 533 -25.90 17.49 9.82
C LEU A 533 -26.32 18.76 10.59
N PRO A 534 -26.08 18.89 11.91
CA PRO A 534 -26.38 20.13 12.63
C PRO A 534 -25.68 21.35 12.02
N LYS A 535 -24.42 21.20 11.59
CA LYS A 535 -23.66 22.28 10.95
C LYS A 535 -24.32 22.78 9.65
N ILE A 536 -24.90 21.87 8.87
CA ILE A 536 -25.65 22.23 7.65
C ILE A 536 -26.94 22.97 8.03
N ILE A 537 -27.66 22.48 9.05
CA ILE A 537 -28.89 23.11 9.53
C ILE A 537 -28.61 24.51 10.05
N ASP A 538 -27.54 24.70 10.83
CA ASP A 538 -27.15 26.01 11.36
C ASP A 538 -26.69 26.97 10.26
N MET A 539 -26.12 26.45 9.16
CA MET A 539 -25.68 27.25 8.02
C MET A 539 -26.84 27.80 7.18
N GLN A 540 -28.00 27.13 7.19
CA GLN A 540 -29.17 27.47 6.38
C GLN A 540 -28.83 27.75 4.90
N PRO A 541 -28.22 26.79 4.16
CA PRO A 541 -27.95 26.95 2.73
C PRO A 541 -29.25 27.00 1.92
N ASP A 542 -29.20 27.60 0.73
CA ASP A 542 -30.32 27.62 -0.22
C ASP A 542 -30.69 26.22 -0.73
N ALA A 543 -29.72 25.29 -0.79
CA ALA A 543 -29.96 23.86 -0.97
C ALA A 543 -28.76 22.99 -0.55
N VAL A 544 -29.01 21.71 -0.32
CA VAL A 544 -27.99 20.67 -0.10
C VAL A 544 -27.87 19.79 -1.34
N VAL A 545 -26.66 19.57 -1.83
CA VAL A 545 -26.35 18.67 -2.95
C VAL A 545 -25.72 17.39 -2.41
N THR A 546 -26.32 16.23 -2.68
CA THR A 546 -25.86 14.92 -2.17
C THR A 546 -26.20 13.77 -3.13
N MET A 547 -25.80 12.54 -2.81
CA MET A 547 -26.08 11.35 -3.64
C MET A 547 -27.48 10.78 -3.40
N ALA A 548 -28.16 10.33 -4.46
CA ALA A 548 -29.50 9.72 -4.43
C ALA A 548 -29.47 8.19 -4.41
N THR A 549 -28.48 7.59 -5.05
CA THR A 549 -28.34 6.13 -5.16
C THR A 549 -26.92 5.68 -4.77
N ARG A 550 -26.74 4.36 -4.70
CA ARG A 550 -25.45 3.69 -4.50
C ARG A 550 -25.52 2.31 -5.16
N ASP A 551 -24.37 1.66 -5.25
CA ASP A 551 -24.23 0.25 -5.65
C ASP A 551 -24.66 0.04 -7.11
N VAL A 552 -24.47 1.06 -7.95
CA VAL A 552 -24.48 0.97 -9.42
C VAL A 552 -23.27 0.16 -9.86
N ARG A 553 -23.29 -1.16 -9.62
CA ARG A 553 -22.16 -2.07 -9.78
C ARG A 553 -22.67 -3.44 -10.20
N VAL A 554 -21.91 -4.11 -11.06
CA VAL A 554 -22.20 -5.49 -11.48
C VAL A 554 -22.38 -6.41 -10.27
N GLY A 555 -23.41 -7.25 -10.31
CA GLY A 555 -23.72 -8.21 -9.25
C GLY A 555 -24.34 -7.61 -7.99
N LEU A 556 -24.51 -6.28 -7.92
CA LEU A 556 -25.26 -5.58 -6.89
C LEU A 556 -26.46 -4.87 -7.51
N ALA A 557 -27.56 -4.78 -6.77
CA ALA A 557 -28.70 -3.97 -7.18
C ALA A 557 -28.47 -2.51 -6.77
N GLU A 558 -28.57 -1.60 -7.74
CA GLU A 558 -28.61 -0.17 -7.44
C GLU A 558 -29.76 0.10 -6.45
N ARG A 559 -29.50 0.93 -5.44
CA ARG A 559 -30.50 1.22 -4.41
C ARG A 559 -30.40 2.65 -3.91
N THR A 560 -31.49 3.11 -3.32
CA THR A 560 -31.52 4.32 -2.49
C THR A 560 -31.57 3.89 -1.03
N PRO A 561 -30.46 4.03 -0.27
CA PRO A 561 -30.44 3.67 1.14
C PRO A 561 -31.48 4.44 1.95
N GLU A 562 -32.22 3.78 2.84
CA GLU A 562 -33.16 4.47 3.75
C GLU A 562 -32.49 5.56 4.60
N GLY A 563 -31.21 5.36 4.91
CA GLY A 563 -30.41 6.34 5.63
C GLY A 563 -30.29 7.67 4.88
N TYR A 564 -30.31 7.67 3.54
CA TYR A 564 -30.31 8.89 2.74
C TYR A 564 -31.66 9.60 2.87
N VAL A 565 -32.75 8.86 2.69
CA VAL A 565 -34.13 9.39 2.80
C VAL A 565 -34.38 10.03 4.16
N ARG A 566 -33.92 9.40 5.25
CA ARG A 566 -34.00 9.98 6.60
C ARG A 566 -33.24 11.29 6.75
N GLN A 567 -32.10 11.47 6.08
CA GLN A 567 -31.39 12.75 6.12
C GLN A 567 -32.11 13.81 5.29
N TRP A 568 -32.68 13.44 4.15
CA TRP A 568 -33.50 14.35 3.35
C TRP A 568 -34.72 14.83 4.14
N GLN A 569 -35.38 13.95 4.90
CA GLN A 569 -36.48 14.31 5.80
C GLN A 569 -36.05 15.31 6.87
N ARG A 570 -34.90 15.11 7.51
CA ARG A 570 -34.37 16.06 8.52
C ARG A 570 -34.04 17.43 7.93
N LEU A 571 -33.50 17.47 6.71
CA LEU A 571 -33.25 18.72 6.00
C LEU A 571 -34.55 19.41 5.61
N HIS A 572 -35.55 18.65 5.16
CA HIS A 572 -36.90 19.15 4.89
C HIS A 572 -37.56 19.77 6.14
N GLU A 573 -37.48 19.09 7.28
CA GLU A 573 -37.98 19.60 8.58
C GLU A 573 -37.28 20.91 8.99
N ALA A 574 -36.03 21.09 8.59
CA ALA A 574 -35.25 22.31 8.79
C ALA A 574 -35.49 23.39 7.71
N GLY A 575 -36.40 23.15 6.75
CA GLY A 575 -36.72 24.09 5.66
C GLY A 575 -35.68 24.15 4.53
N ILE A 576 -34.76 23.18 4.45
CA ILE A 576 -33.65 23.18 3.50
C ILE A 576 -33.96 22.24 2.33
N PRO A 577 -34.00 22.74 1.07
CA PRO A 577 -34.17 21.91 -0.11
C PRO A 577 -32.98 20.96 -0.35
N VAL A 578 -33.24 19.82 -0.98
CA VAL A 578 -32.20 18.84 -1.33
C VAL A 578 -32.20 18.60 -2.84
N VAL A 579 -31.02 18.62 -3.45
CA VAL A 579 -30.75 18.11 -4.80
C VAL A 579 -29.97 16.81 -4.67
N ALA A 580 -30.66 15.69 -4.88
CA ALA A 580 -30.06 14.37 -4.79
C ALA A 580 -29.70 13.85 -6.20
N ILE A 581 -28.43 13.50 -6.42
CA ILE A 581 -27.91 13.12 -7.74
C ILE A 581 -27.78 11.59 -7.84
N ARG A 582 -28.34 11.00 -8.89
CA ARG A 582 -28.18 9.56 -9.17
C ARG A 582 -26.70 9.24 -9.41
N ASP A 583 -26.24 8.17 -8.80
CA ASP A 583 -24.82 7.82 -8.78
C ASP A 583 -24.31 7.30 -10.13
N ASN A 584 -23.00 7.41 -10.36
CA ASN A 584 -22.34 6.89 -11.56
C ASN A 584 -21.97 5.40 -11.41
N PRO A 585 -21.67 4.69 -12.52
CA PRO A 585 -21.27 3.29 -12.49
C PRO A 585 -19.96 3.04 -11.75
N ARG A 586 -19.87 1.85 -11.12
CA ARG A 586 -18.68 1.27 -10.52
C ARG A 586 -18.36 -0.06 -11.19
N PHE A 587 -17.12 -0.22 -11.61
CA PHE A 587 -16.63 -1.40 -12.32
C PHE A 587 -15.80 -2.27 -11.38
N ASP A 588 -15.58 -3.53 -11.78
CA ASP A 588 -14.64 -4.43 -11.10
C ASP A 588 -13.23 -4.37 -11.72
N PHE A 589 -13.02 -3.42 -12.63
CA PHE A 589 -11.78 -3.17 -13.36
C PHE A 589 -11.69 -1.68 -13.71
N GLU A 590 -10.49 -1.20 -14.04
CA GLU A 590 -10.26 0.19 -14.47
C GLU A 590 -10.63 0.35 -15.96
N PRO A 591 -11.75 1.03 -16.34
CA PRO A 591 -12.25 1.05 -17.71
C PRO A 591 -11.27 1.69 -18.70
N SER A 592 -10.68 2.82 -18.32
CA SER A 592 -9.69 3.53 -19.15
C SER A 592 -8.40 2.72 -19.31
N GLY A 593 -7.95 2.03 -18.26
CA GLY A 593 -6.82 1.11 -18.35
C GLY A 593 -7.09 -0.07 -19.28
N CYS A 594 -8.30 -0.65 -19.23
CA CYS A 594 -8.74 -1.66 -20.18
C CYS A 594 -8.73 -1.13 -21.62
N ALA A 595 -9.28 0.07 -21.83
CA ALA A 595 -9.39 0.71 -23.14
C ALA A 595 -8.02 0.95 -23.78
N GLN A 596 -7.00 1.28 -22.98
CA GLN A 596 -5.63 1.39 -23.44
C GLN A 596 -5.08 0.06 -23.98
N ILE A 597 -5.39 -1.06 -23.31
CA ILE A 597 -4.85 -2.39 -23.67
C ILE A 597 -5.64 -3.02 -24.84
N HIS A 598 -6.97 -2.91 -24.81
CA HIS A 598 -7.86 -3.62 -25.71
C HIS A 598 -8.45 -2.76 -26.84
N GLY A 599 -8.23 -1.44 -26.79
CA GLY A 599 -8.78 -0.47 -27.73
C GLY A 599 -9.96 0.31 -27.15
N LEU A 600 -10.08 1.57 -27.56
CA LEU A 600 -11.05 2.55 -27.02
C LEU A 600 -12.52 2.17 -27.23
N THR A 601 -12.81 1.39 -28.27
CA THR A 601 -14.16 0.93 -28.63
C THR A 601 -14.43 -0.52 -28.23
N SER A 602 -13.52 -1.14 -27.48
CA SER A 602 -13.67 -2.53 -27.04
C SER A 602 -14.85 -2.66 -26.06
N GLU A 603 -15.81 -3.51 -26.40
CA GLU A 603 -16.96 -3.80 -25.52
C GLU A 603 -16.55 -4.39 -24.17
N LYS A 604 -15.36 -5.00 -24.08
CA LYS A 604 -14.79 -5.55 -22.84
C LYS A 604 -14.43 -4.48 -21.81
N CYS A 605 -14.30 -3.23 -22.25
CA CYS A 605 -13.85 -2.12 -21.41
C CYS A 605 -14.99 -1.22 -20.96
N GLY A 606 -16.23 -1.58 -21.31
CA GLY A 606 -17.44 -1.05 -20.72
C GLY A 606 -18.28 -2.17 -20.11
N HIS A 607 -19.51 -1.84 -19.75
CA HIS A 607 -20.47 -2.83 -19.26
C HIS A 607 -21.88 -2.55 -19.78
N PRO A 608 -22.74 -3.56 -20.00
CA PRO A 608 -24.14 -3.34 -20.32
C PRO A 608 -24.84 -2.44 -19.30
N ARG A 609 -25.55 -1.41 -19.78
CA ARG A 609 -26.29 -0.44 -18.94
C ARG A 609 -27.30 -1.13 -18.04
N ALA A 610 -28.02 -2.13 -18.58
CA ALA A 610 -29.07 -2.86 -17.86
C ALA A 610 -28.56 -3.71 -16.70
N GLU A 611 -27.25 -4.00 -16.64
CA GLU A 611 -26.62 -4.72 -15.53
C GLU A 611 -26.06 -3.77 -14.45
N MET A 612 -25.98 -2.47 -14.77
CA MET A 612 -25.47 -1.43 -13.85
C MET A 612 -26.61 -0.62 -13.23
N TYR A 613 -27.57 -0.19 -14.04
CA TYR A 613 -28.66 0.70 -13.65
C TYR A 613 -30.01 -0.01 -13.64
N HIS A 614 -30.85 0.32 -12.66
CA HIS A 614 -32.27 0.01 -12.76
C HIS A 614 -32.94 0.89 -13.83
N ALA A 615 -33.90 0.31 -14.57
CA ALA A 615 -34.66 1.05 -15.58
C ALA A 615 -35.45 2.22 -14.97
N VAL A 616 -36.02 2.02 -13.77
CA VAL A 616 -36.62 3.07 -12.96
C VAL A 616 -35.68 3.36 -11.79
N PRO A 617 -35.25 4.61 -11.57
CA PRO A 617 -34.40 4.94 -10.44
C PRO A 617 -35.01 4.52 -9.10
N PRO A 618 -34.26 3.87 -8.20
CA PRO A 618 -34.82 3.34 -6.96
C PRO A 618 -35.47 4.40 -6.04
N TYR A 619 -34.99 5.65 -6.09
CA TYR A 619 -35.54 6.75 -5.28
C TYR A 619 -36.99 7.09 -5.61
N GLU A 620 -37.50 6.75 -6.81
CA GLU A 620 -38.90 7.01 -7.18
C GLU A 620 -39.88 6.20 -6.35
N SER A 621 -39.44 5.06 -5.82
CA SER A 621 -40.25 4.19 -4.96
C SER A 621 -40.14 4.56 -3.47
N MET A 622 -39.28 5.52 -3.12
CA MET A 622 -39.00 5.88 -1.73
C MET A 622 -39.85 7.06 -1.24
N PRO A 623 -40.18 7.14 0.06
CA PRO A 623 -40.95 8.24 0.63
C PRO A 623 -40.07 9.49 0.86
N ALA A 624 -39.51 10.03 -0.22
CA ALA A 624 -38.71 11.26 -0.19
C ALA A 624 -39.61 12.50 0.02
N PRO A 625 -39.17 13.50 0.80
CA PRO A 625 -39.90 14.75 0.97
C PRO A 625 -40.09 15.50 -0.34
N SER A 626 -41.16 16.31 -0.45
CA SER A 626 -41.42 17.13 -1.63
C SER A 626 -40.37 18.22 -1.90
N SER A 627 -39.54 18.58 -0.90
CA SER A 627 -38.41 19.49 -1.08
C SER A 627 -37.14 18.80 -1.58
N THR A 628 -37.20 17.49 -1.86
CA THR A 628 -36.10 16.73 -2.45
C THR A 628 -36.34 16.59 -3.94
N SER A 629 -35.42 17.16 -4.73
CA SER A 629 -35.41 17.04 -6.18
C SER A 629 -34.32 16.08 -6.61
N PHE A 630 -34.54 15.37 -7.71
CA PHE A 630 -33.63 14.35 -8.20
C PHE A 630 -33.01 14.76 -9.54
N VAL A 631 -31.71 14.59 -9.66
CA VAL A 631 -30.97 14.81 -10.92
C VAL A 631 -30.40 13.48 -11.38
N ASP A 632 -30.85 13.02 -12.54
CA ASP A 632 -30.31 11.83 -13.20
C ASP A 632 -29.33 12.22 -14.31
N LEU A 633 -28.08 11.76 -14.16
CA LEU A 633 -26.98 11.93 -15.11
C LEU A 633 -26.58 10.61 -15.77
N SER A 634 -27.29 9.51 -15.51
CA SER A 634 -26.94 8.17 -15.98
C SER A 634 -26.87 8.07 -17.50
N ASP A 635 -27.67 8.85 -18.23
CA ASP A 635 -27.61 8.91 -19.70
C ASP A 635 -26.33 9.57 -20.20
N TYR A 636 -25.59 10.29 -19.36
CA TYR A 636 -24.30 10.89 -19.70
C TYR A 636 -23.12 10.09 -19.17
N TYR A 637 -23.34 8.99 -18.45
CA TYR A 637 -22.29 8.01 -18.14
C TYR A 637 -22.40 6.76 -19.02
N CYS A 638 -23.58 6.50 -19.58
CA CYS A 638 -23.83 5.37 -20.45
C CYS A 638 -24.67 5.78 -21.66
N THR A 639 -24.37 5.18 -22.80
CA THR A 639 -25.28 5.10 -23.94
C THR A 639 -26.53 4.29 -23.59
N ALA A 640 -27.49 4.21 -24.51
CA ALA A 640 -28.72 3.45 -24.32
C ALA A 640 -28.50 1.97 -23.91
N THR A 641 -27.37 1.36 -24.31
CA THR A 641 -27.10 -0.07 -24.08
C THR A 641 -25.85 -0.34 -23.26
N GLN A 642 -24.89 0.59 -23.22
CA GLN A 642 -23.56 0.35 -22.64
C GLN A 642 -23.02 1.57 -21.92
N CYS A 643 -22.25 1.33 -20.85
CA CYS A 643 -21.45 2.32 -20.14
C CYS A 643 -19.99 2.22 -20.64
N PRO A 644 -19.56 3.02 -21.64
CA PRO A 644 -18.24 2.93 -22.24
C PRO A 644 -17.17 3.69 -21.44
N PRO A 645 -15.87 3.40 -21.68
CA PRO A 645 -14.76 4.11 -21.03
C PRO A 645 -14.47 5.49 -21.64
N VAL A 646 -14.95 5.75 -22.86
CA VAL A 646 -14.78 7.02 -23.60
C VAL A 646 -16.14 7.51 -24.06
N MET A 647 -16.33 8.83 -24.01
CA MET A 647 -17.50 9.53 -24.53
C MET A 647 -17.04 10.84 -25.16
N GLY A 648 -17.35 11.08 -26.43
CA GLY A 648 -16.98 12.30 -27.15
C GLY A 648 -15.49 12.59 -27.14
N ASN A 649 -14.64 11.58 -27.39
CA ASN A 649 -13.17 11.65 -27.29
C ASN A 649 -12.62 12.01 -25.90
N VAL A 650 -13.46 11.97 -24.85
CA VAL A 650 -13.04 12.19 -23.47
C VAL A 650 -13.10 10.89 -22.67
N LEU A 651 -12.01 10.53 -21.97
CA LEU A 651 -12.01 9.40 -21.04
C LEU A 651 -12.92 9.70 -19.85
N VAL A 652 -13.90 8.83 -19.61
CA VAL A 652 -14.93 9.04 -18.59
C VAL A 652 -14.38 8.77 -17.20
N TYR A 653 -13.62 7.68 -17.01
CA TYR A 653 -13.22 7.19 -15.70
C TYR A 653 -11.72 7.32 -15.45
N MET A 654 -11.33 7.79 -14.26
CA MET A 654 -9.92 7.82 -13.85
C MET A 654 -9.45 6.51 -13.20
N ASP A 655 -10.35 5.83 -12.50
CA ASP A 655 -10.14 4.53 -11.85
C ASP A 655 -11.35 3.61 -12.11
N ASP A 656 -11.67 2.68 -11.20
CA ASP A 656 -12.81 1.75 -11.35
C ASP A 656 -14.18 2.39 -11.05
N ASN A 657 -14.26 3.62 -10.52
CA ASN A 657 -15.55 4.22 -10.17
C ASN A 657 -15.61 5.75 -10.16
N HIS A 658 -14.49 6.46 -10.26
CA HIS A 658 -14.44 7.91 -10.27
C HIS A 658 -14.36 8.44 -11.69
N VAL A 659 -15.08 9.53 -11.94
CA VAL A 659 -15.18 10.21 -13.22
C VAL A 659 -14.08 11.27 -13.32
N THR A 660 -13.43 11.39 -14.48
CA THR A 660 -12.35 12.35 -14.70
C THR A 660 -12.86 13.79 -14.54
N GLU A 661 -12.01 14.67 -13.98
CA GLU A 661 -12.28 16.11 -13.92
C GLU A 661 -12.55 16.69 -15.31
N THR A 662 -11.79 16.25 -16.32
CA THR A 662 -12.00 16.64 -17.72
C THR A 662 -13.42 16.30 -18.21
N TYR A 663 -13.90 15.08 -17.97
CA TYR A 663 -15.25 14.68 -18.39
C TYR A 663 -16.33 15.48 -17.66
N LEU A 664 -16.20 15.65 -16.35
CA LEU A 664 -17.16 16.40 -15.55
C LEU A 664 -17.23 17.89 -15.93
N ASN A 665 -16.13 18.49 -16.40
CA ASN A 665 -16.17 19.84 -16.96
C ASN A 665 -17.08 19.92 -18.20
N THR A 666 -17.06 18.93 -19.10
CA THR A 666 -18.00 18.88 -20.25
C THR A 666 -19.45 18.66 -19.83
N LEU A 667 -19.67 18.02 -18.68
CA LEU A 667 -21.00 17.77 -18.11
C LEU A 667 -21.60 19.00 -17.39
N SER A 668 -20.78 20.02 -17.10
CA SER A 668 -21.19 21.21 -16.33
C SER A 668 -22.44 21.93 -16.88
N PRO A 669 -22.57 22.22 -18.20
CA PRO A 669 -23.78 22.87 -18.73
C PRO A 669 -25.05 22.03 -18.54
N ILE A 670 -24.96 20.71 -18.72
CA ILE A 670 -26.06 19.77 -18.54
C ILE A 670 -26.50 19.73 -17.08
N LEU A 671 -25.54 19.68 -16.15
CA LEU A 671 -25.82 19.70 -14.72
C LEU A 671 -26.49 21.02 -14.31
N GLN A 672 -26.01 22.16 -14.83
CA GLN A 672 -26.62 23.47 -14.56
C GLN A 672 -28.10 23.47 -14.95
N GLU A 673 -28.41 23.11 -16.19
CA GLU A 673 -29.78 23.11 -16.71
C GLU A 673 -30.70 22.25 -15.84
N LYS A 674 -30.27 21.02 -15.53
CA LYS A 674 -31.05 20.10 -14.68
C LYS A 674 -31.24 20.64 -13.27
N MET A 675 -30.20 21.21 -12.65
CA MET A 675 -30.31 21.76 -11.29
C MET A 675 -31.24 22.96 -11.23
N LEU A 676 -31.11 23.90 -12.17
CA LEU A 676 -31.98 25.09 -12.23
C LEU A 676 -33.45 24.69 -12.44
N ALA A 677 -33.71 23.74 -13.35
CA ALA A 677 -35.05 23.23 -13.60
C ALA A 677 -35.67 22.57 -12.35
N GLN A 678 -34.89 21.75 -11.64
CA GLN A 678 -35.35 21.05 -10.44
C GLN A 678 -35.57 21.98 -9.25
N LEU A 679 -34.73 23.01 -9.09
CA LEU A 679 -34.85 23.98 -8.01
C LEU A 679 -35.82 25.14 -8.31
N GLY A 680 -36.30 25.25 -9.56
CA GLY A 680 -37.11 26.38 -10.00
C GLY A 680 -36.37 27.71 -9.95
N TRP A 681 -35.05 27.69 -10.19
CA TRP A 681 -34.19 28.88 -10.18
C TRP A 681 -33.95 29.38 -11.61
N GLU A 682 -33.94 30.70 -11.80
CA GLU A 682 -33.67 31.31 -13.11
C GLU A 682 -32.17 31.46 -13.37
N ASP A 683 -31.76 31.31 -14.63
CA ASP A 683 -30.41 31.65 -15.06
C ASP A 683 -30.25 33.17 -15.15
N THR A 684 -29.81 33.77 -14.04
CA THR A 684 -29.59 35.22 -13.95
C THR A 684 -28.44 35.75 -14.82
N ALA A 685 -27.60 34.88 -15.39
CA ALA A 685 -26.47 35.28 -16.24
C ALA A 685 -26.84 35.41 -17.74
N SER A 686 -28.01 34.91 -18.15
CA SER A 686 -28.49 34.93 -19.53
C SER A 686 -29.16 36.26 -19.96
N LYS A 687 -29.29 37.25 -19.08
CA LYS A 687 -29.82 38.58 -19.45
C LYS A 687 -28.73 39.35 -20.21
N PRO A 688 -28.91 39.66 -21.52
CA PRO A 688 -28.03 40.62 -22.17
C PRO A 688 -28.17 41.95 -21.44
N GLN A 689 -27.04 42.55 -21.05
CA GLN A 689 -27.00 43.94 -20.57
C GLN A 689 -27.40 44.90 -21.68
#